data_AF-A0AAD5RTV5-F1
#
_entry.id   AF-A0AAD5RTV5-F1
#
_cell.length_a   1.000
_cell.length_b   1.000
_cell.length_c   1.000
_cell.angle_alpha   90.00
_cell.angle_beta   90.00
_cell.angle_gamma   90.00
#
_symmetry.space_group_name_H-M   'P 1'
#
loop_
_entity.id
_entity.type
_entity.pdbx_description
1 polymer ?
#
loop_
_entity_poly.entity_id
_entity_poly.type
_entity_poly.pdbx_seq_one_letter_code
_entity_poly.pdbx_strand_id
1 'polypeptide(L)'
;MATDGRASWGAGGPYNYDAFLVTAFPCLASQSPSYSIPKYWANSRLCPALSEDPWINSQSAQYDLSELEGTAIAVDATYYLQLFLDNPPFHEPLLPALGGLTGIQNHITKDLDQWAAAKIVPFMIFDGQPIKGQEELATRRALQAVDKTDKAWRLYFSGQAEQAVQTFGANGGAYRTQALYPLLQNILRERGLHFLVPPYNSAAQIAYFDMIDSDQCAGIMGSQELLLYPIKDCVIRSIDWENKTVSAISRKSIVKTLNVSESMFIDALLMTGTSFLPTFPALLDHNINPRQPFTITDAINMLRTSEKSVTNACAAFNDILTREDPNWLDKYHKARMAVHHFIYISEEGEAKVNDAEHLTGDNHEYLGLQLPLELFHYLNRALISPRVLSWITHSQIIIQPTLDGEKTTEYKNLITKQLVPLKEKTIGLIIPPLHRGLQHKDITLKVWFDEKYSHTIYHGNIQSSSSHEAASWNVKEATIRSIFPGAKLGSLAFEVTALQNPKLVAQTIAEPKTKIKGLDSADIVCSVALWRFLHLREYVDGKHELTIWGKALATAMSALTPTVEMHPEIPNLYESILIAFELIRFELLNSRNRHEELHGLPINGTEDDKSAVLLISRCATLLKLRHEANGYTGPLSKNLLTFHSLSQAVREANRDLLETVLATMFLCAQSKRDREDYLEISHRLPFTSDPDVALGIAVKTFLDELPSVSTLEERQDRALDFPTKFVPFAIDFMGDLKICFAFVEALYKGVKTLDQDSTPIATIDRNTWDKTHKYIESRTL
;
A
#
# COMPACT_ATOMS: atom_id res chain seq x y z
N MET A 1 -8.00 -51.78 -14.79
CA MET A 1 -9.39 -52.03 -15.26
C MET A 1 -10.33 -51.62 -14.15
N ALA A 2 -11.37 -50.86 -14.52
CA ALA A 2 -12.29 -50.04 -13.74
C ALA A 2 -12.71 -50.53 -12.34
N THR A 3 -12.94 -49.60 -11.39
CA THR A 3 -14.30 -49.15 -10.97
C THR A 3 -14.25 -48.12 -9.82
N ASP A 4 -15.37 -47.40 -9.70
CA ASP A 4 -15.72 -46.21 -8.91
C ASP A 4 -15.48 -46.21 -7.39
N GLY A 5 -15.51 -45.00 -6.81
CA GLY A 5 -15.79 -44.80 -5.38
C GLY A 5 -15.79 -43.34 -4.93
N ARG A 6 -16.94 -42.65 -5.04
CA ARG A 6 -17.25 -41.42 -4.28
C ARG A 6 -17.22 -41.71 -2.77
N ALA A 7 -16.67 -40.80 -1.97
CA ALA A 7 -16.85 -40.81 -0.52
C ALA A 7 -17.23 -39.41 0.00
N SER A 8 -18.37 -39.40 0.69
CA SER A 8 -19.05 -38.33 1.40
C SER A 8 -18.32 -37.90 2.68
N TRP A 9 -18.34 -36.60 2.99
CA TRP A 9 -17.98 -36.09 4.32
C TRP A 9 -19.22 -36.02 5.20
N GLY A 10 -19.22 -36.83 6.26
CA GLY A 10 -20.27 -36.90 7.29
C GLY A 10 -19.92 -36.08 8.52
N ALA A 11 -20.95 -35.47 9.10
CA ALA A 11 -20.94 -34.70 10.33
C ALA A 11 -21.02 -35.57 11.61
N GLY A 12 -20.54 -35.00 12.72
CA GLY A 12 -20.65 -35.48 14.11
C GLY A 12 -19.39 -35.05 14.88
N GLY A 13 -19.40 -34.34 16.01
CA GLY A 13 -20.36 -34.06 17.08
C GLY A 13 -19.59 -33.39 18.26
N PRO A 14 -20.18 -33.15 19.44
CA PRO A 14 -20.16 -31.84 20.13
C PRO A 14 -19.56 -31.82 21.54
N TYR A 15 -19.05 -30.69 22.05
CA TYR A 15 -18.94 -30.28 23.48
C TYR A 15 -18.63 -28.75 23.54
N ASN A 16 -19.54 -27.84 23.93
CA ASN A 16 -20.10 -27.49 25.24
C ASN A 16 -19.11 -26.80 26.21
N TYR A 17 -19.24 -25.47 26.38
CA TYR A 17 -19.02 -24.76 27.66
C TYR A 17 -19.83 -23.46 27.67
N ASP A 18 -20.92 -23.49 28.43
CA ASP A 18 -21.65 -22.32 28.91
C ASP A 18 -21.07 -21.82 30.25
N ALA A 19 -21.33 -20.54 30.50
CA ALA A 19 -21.45 -19.86 31.80
C ALA A 19 -20.17 -19.41 32.54
N PHE A 20 -19.95 -18.08 32.52
CA PHE A 20 -19.87 -17.28 33.75
C PHE A 20 -20.41 -15.86 33.51
N LEU A 21 -21.57 -15.56 34.08
CA LEU A 21 -22.18 -14.24 34.24
C LEU A 21 -22.79 -14.20 35.65
N VAL A 22 -22.30 -13.33 36.55
CA VAL A 22 -22.98 -12.79 37.77
C VAL A 22 -22.15 -11.57 38.23
N THR A 23 -22.46 -10.33 37.80
CA THR A 23 -23.27 -9.26 38.46
C THR A 23 -22.72 -8.67 39.77
N ALA A 24 -22.53 -7.33 39.81
CA ALA A 24 -23.06 -6.40 40.83
C ALA A 24 -22.81 -4.90 40.48
N PHE A 25 -23.88 -4.10 40.40
CA PHE A 25 -23.96 -2.60 40.36
C PHE A 25 -23.86 -2.00 41.81
N PRO A 26 -23.91 -0.66 42.15
CA PRO A 26 -24.28 0.57 41.38
C PRO A 26 -23.50 1.92 41.70
N CYS A 27 -23.85 2.97 40.94
CA CYS A 27 -23.89 4.42 41.26
C CYS A 27 -22.62 5.23 41.62
N LEU A 28 -22.27 6.20 40.76
CA LEU A 28 -22.17 7.62 41.13
C LEU A 28 -22.32 8.51 39.89
N ALA A 29 -23.29 9.41 39.95
CA ALA A 29 -23.59 10.40 38.94
C ALA A 29 -22.66 11.61 39.10
N SER A 30 -22.02 12.04 38.02
CA SER A 30 -21.60 13.44 37.84
C SER A 30 -21.39 13.74 36.36
N GLN A 31 -22.40 14.40 35.78
CA GLN A 31 -22.35 15.37 34.68
C GLN A 31 -21.18 15.25 33.68
N SER A 32 -21.40 14.54 32.57
CA SER A 32 -20.71 14.78 31.30
C SER A 32 -21.58 15.71 30.43
N PRO A 33 -21.02 16.73 29.77
CA PRO A 33 -21.79 17.61 28.90
C PRO A 33 -22.24 16.83 27.67
N SER A 34 -23.56 16.83 27.45
CA SER A 34 -24.21 16.32 26.25
C SER A 34 -23.69 17.04 25.02
N TYR A 35 -22.77 16.42 24.28
CA TYR A 35 -22.57 16.77 22.88
C TYR A 35 -23.72 16.16 22.09
N SER A 36 -24.72 16.99 21.79
CA SER A 36 -25.72 16.69 20.77
C SER A 36 -25.01 16.49 19.44
N ILE A 37 -24.89 15.24 18.99
CA ILE A 37 -24.48 14.90 17.63
C ILE A 37 -25.50 15.56 16.69
N PRO A 38 -25.09 16.50 15.81
CA PRO A 38 -26.00 17.10 14.87
C PRO A 38 -26.56 16.03 13.93
N LYS A 39 -27.89 15.93 13.87
CA LYS A 39 -28.63 15.14 12.87
C LYS A 39 -28.37 15.72 11.47
N TYR A 40 -27.31 15.27 10.81
CA TYR A 40 -27.12 15.37 9.36
C TYR A 40 -26.76 13.99 8.79
N TRP A 41 -27.62 13.00 9.07
CA TRP A 41 -27.51 11.65 8.51
C TRP A 41 -28.70 11.43 7.59
N ALA A 42 -28.55 11.81 6.31
CA ALA A 42 -29.50 11.44 5.25
C ALA A 42 -28.98 11.65 3.81
N ASN A 43 -27.99 12.51 3.54
CA ASN A 43 -27.70 12.97 2.16
C ASN A 43 -26.23 12.99 1.71
N SER A 44 -25.36 12.13 2.24
CA SER A 44 -24.03 11.93 1.66
C SER A 44 -23.46 10.54 1.97
N ARG A 45 -24.01 9.51 1.32
CA ARG A 45 -23.41 8.16 1.25
C ARG A 45 -22.56 8.02 -0.02
N LEU A 46 -21.68 8.99 -0.28
CA LEU A 46 -20.84 9.04 -1.49
C LEU A 46 -19.38 9.10 -1.07
N CYS A 47 -18.55 8.22 -1.63
CA CYS A 47 -17.09 8.24 -1.46
C CYS A 47 -16.49 9.41 -2.26
N PRO A 48 -16.05 10.53 -1.64
CA PRO A 48 -15.54 11.69 -2.37
C PRO A 48 -14.25 11.41 -3.16
N ALA A 49 -13.55 10.32 -2.82
CA ALA A 49 -12.34 9.88 -3.52
C ALA A 49 -12.62 9.04 -4.78
N LEU A 50 -13.85 8.53 -4.95
CA LEU A 50 -14.25 7.80 -6.16
C LEU A 50 -14.88 8.76 -7.17
N SER A 51 -14.56 8.57 -8.44
CA SER A 51 -15.22 9.28 -9.54
C SER A 51 -16.54 8.59 -9.85
N GLU A 52 -17.64 9.06 -9.26
CA GLU A 52 -18.97 8.47 -9.43
C GLU A 52 -19.97 9.46 -10.00
N ASP A 53 -20.90 8.95 -10.81
CA ASP A 53 -21.99 9.75 -11.35
C ASP A 53 -23.08 9.97 -10.28
N PRO A 54 -23.42 11.24 -9.96
CA PRO A 54 -24.39 11.53 -8.91
C PRO A 54 -25.82 11.13 -9.30
N TRP A 55 -26.17 11.15 -10.59
CA TRP A 55 -27.49 10.72 -11.04
C TRP A 55 -27.66 9.22 -10.87
N ILE A 56 -26.66 8.39 -11.23
CA ILE A 56 -26.69 6.94 -11.00
C ILE A 56 -26.84 6.62 -9.52
N ASN A 57 -26.10 7.31 -8.64
CA ASN A 57 -26.20 7.10 -7.20
C ASN A 57 -27.59 7.43 -6.64
N SER A 58 -28.27 8.42 -7.22
CA SER A 58 -29.66 8.75 -6.85
C SER A 58 -30.68 7.68 -7.26
N GLN A 59 -30.31 6.72 -8.11
CA GLN A 59 -31.16 5.60 -8.51
C GLN A 59 -31.08 4.41 -7.53
N SER A 60 -30.35 4.55 -6.42
CA SER A 60 -30.26 3.49 -5.41
C SER A 60 -31.60 3.25 -4.71
N ALA A 61 -31.92 1.97 -4.53
CA ALA A 61 -33.07 1.49 -3.78
C ALA A 61 -32.61 0.76 -2.50
N GLN A 62 -33.46 0.80 -1.47
CA GLN A 62 -33.22 0.12 -0.20
C GLN A 62 -33.92 -1.24 -0.20
N TYR A 63 -33.23 -2.25 0.31
CA TYR A 63 -33.68 -3.63 0.49
C TYR A 63 -33.45 -4.06 1.94
N ASP A 64 -34.12 -5.13 2.37
CA ASP A 64 -33.94 -5.69 3.70
C ASP A 64 -32.62 -6.47 3.78
N LEU A 65 -31.83 -6.29 4.85
CA LEU A 65 -30.57 -7.01 5.04
C LEU A 65 -30.76 -8.53 5.11
N SER A 66 -31.92 -9.00 5.58
CA SER A 66 -32.25 -10.43 5.65
C SER A 66 -32.25 -11.12 4.29
N GLU A 67 -32.39 -10.38 3.19
CA GLU A 67 -32.29 -10.94 1.83
C GLU A 67 -30.88 -11.48 1.52
N LEU A 68 -29.85 -11.04 2.27
CA LEU A 68 -28.47 -11.49 2.10
C LEU A 68 -28.03 -12.53 3.14
N GLU A 69 -28.88 -12.89 4.12
CA GLU A 69 -28.50 -13.82 5.19
C GLU A 69 -28.09 -15.19 4.62
N GLY A 70 -26.94 -15.70 5.06
CA GLY A 70 -26.42 -17.00 4.61
C GLY A 70 -25.75 -16.98 3.24
N THR A 71 -25.52 -15.79 2.66
CA THR A 71 -24.88 -15.64 1.35
C THR A 71 -23.44 -15.12 1.46
N ALA A 72 -22.67 -15.33 0.39
CA ALA A 72 -21.40 -14.66 0.18
C ALA A 72 -21.57 -13.50 -0.82
N ILE A 73 -20.94 -12.36 -0.55
CA ILE A 73 -20.96 -11.19 -1.42
C ILE A 73 -19.55 -10.96 -1.96
N ALA A 74 -19.40 -10.88 -3.28
CA ALA A 74 -18.13 -10.47 -3.89
C ALA A 74 -17.96 -8.96 -3.73
N VAL A 75 -16.95 -8.55 -2.98
CA VAL A 75 -16.74 -7.15 -2.58
C VAL A 75 -15.46 -6.63 -3.21
N ASP A 76 -15.54 -5.53 -3.95
CA ASP A 76 -14.39 -4.74 -4.38
C ASP A 76 -13.68 -4.18 -3.15
N ALA A 77 -12.45 -4.65 -2.89
CA ALA A 77 -11.71 -4.31 -1.69
C ALA A 77 -11.29 -2.83 -1.66
N THR A 78 -11.01 -2.21 -2.82
CA THR A 78 -10.74 -0.77 -2.93
C THR A 78 -11.97 0.01 -2.52
N TYR A 79 -13.12 -0.37 -3.06
CA TYR A 79 -14.40 0.25 -2.75
C TYR A 79 -14.74 0.13 -1.26
N TYR A 80 -14.58 -1.06 -0.69
CA TYR A 80 -14.81 -1.32 0.73
C TYR A 80 -13.94 -0.42 1.62
N LEU A 81 -12.62 -0.40 1.40
CA LEU A 81 -11.70 0.42 2.17
C LEU A 81 -11.99 1.91 1.98
N GLN A 82 -12.37 2.35 0.79
CA GLN A 82 -12.71 3.75 0.54
C GLN A 82 -14.00 4.16 1.26
N LEU A 83 -15.05 3.34 1.18
CA LEU A 83 -16.29 3.55 1.93
C LEU A 83 -15.99 3.62 3.44
N PHE A 84 -15.08 2.78 3.90
CA PHE A 84 -14.63 2.76 5.28
C PHE A 84 -13.96 4.08 5.70
N LEU A 85 -13.05 4.59 4.88
CA LEU A 85 -12.30 5.82 5.16
C LEU A 85 -13.12 7.10 4.98
N ASP A 86 -14.11 7.10 4.10
CA ASP A 86 -14.88 8.29 3.76
C ASP A 86 -16.09 8.53 4.69
N ASN A 87 -16.54 7.50 5.42
CA ASN A 87 -17.77 7.59 6.21
C ASN A 87 -17.53 7.52 7.74
N PRO A 88 -18.23 8.35 8.54
CA PRO A 88 -18.23 8.20 9.99
C PRO A 88 -18.79 6.83 10.43
N PRO A 89 -18.39 6.29 11.59
CA PRO A 89 -17.48 6.87 12.59
C PRO A 89 -15.99 6.64 12.31
N PHE A 90 -15.65 6.01 11.19
CA PHE A 90 -14.28 5.54 10.89
C PHE A 90 -13.45 6.53 10.08
N HIS A 91 -14.04 7.66 9.69
CA HIS A 91 -13.38 8.70 8.94
C HIS A 91 -12.19 9.31 9.71
N GLU A 92 -10.98 9.18 9.15
CA GLU A 92 -9.74 9.75 9.70
C GLU A 92 -9.31 10.98 8.89
N PRO A 93 -9.70 12.21 9.29
CA PRO A 93 -9.51 13.41 8.47
C PRO A 93 -8.05 13.80 8.26
N LEU A 94 -7.15 13.41 9.17
CA LEU A 94 -5.73 13.74 9.13
C LEU A 94 -4.89 12.68 8.40
N LEU A 95 -5.50 11.67 7.80
CA LEU A 95 -4.79 10.65 7.01
C LEU A 95 -3.81 11.27 5.98
N PRO A 96 -4.20 12.29 5.20
CA PRO A 96 -3.27 12.92 4.26
C PRO A 96 -2.13 13.72 4.92
N ALA A 97 -2.26 14.09 6.20
CA ALA A 97 -1.25 14.84 6.93
C ALA A 97 -0.27 13.93 7.69
N LEU A 98 -0.64 12.66 7.92
CA LEU A 98 0.13 11.73 8.74
C LEU A 98 0.79 10.58 7.95
N GLY A 99 0.28 10.26 6.75
CA GLY A 99 0.84 9.15 5.95
C GLY A 99 0.46 7.75 6.43
N GLY A 100 -0.45 7.64 7.40
CA GLY A 100 -0.98 6.36 7.86
C GLY A 100 -2.13 6.56 8.85
N LEU A 101 -2.69 5.44 9.30
CA LEU A 101 -3.94 5.40 10.06
C LEU A 101 -3.70 4.90 11.48
N THR A 102 -4.33 5.58 12.44
CA THR A 102 -4.26 5.22 13.86
C THR A 102 -5.51 4.43 14.24
N GLY A 103 -5.42 3.09 14.14
CA GLY A 103 -6.47 2.20 14.66
C GLY A 103 -7.39 1.56 13.62
N ILE A 104 -7.16 1.78 12.32
CA ILE A 104 -7.94 1.15 11.23
C ILE A 104 -8.13 -0.37 11.39
N GLN A 105 -7.12 -1.09 11.89
CA GLN A 105 -7.22 -2.54 12.11
C GLN A 105 -8.37 -2.91 13.04
N ASN A 106 -8.55 -2.17 14.14
CA ASN A 106 -9.63 -2.40 15.10
C ASN A 106 -10.99 -2.07 14.48
N HIS A 107 -11.05 -1.04 13.66
CA HIS A 107 -12.27 -0.62 12.99
C HIS A 107 -12.70 -1.65 11.92
N ILE A 108 -11.79 -2.10 11.04
CA ILE A 108 -12.07 -3.17 10.06
C ILE A 108 -12.51 -4.44 10.76
N THR A 109 -11.82 -4.81 11.85
CA THR A 109 -12.17 -5.98 12.68
C THR A 109 -13.61 -5.88 13.19
N LYS A 110 -14.01 -4.74 13.76
CA LYS A 110 -15.38 -4.51 14.26
C LYS A 110 -16.42 -4.54 13.15
N ASP A 111 -16.12 -4.01 11.96
CA ASP A 111 -17.04 -4.08 10.83
C ASP A 111 -17.21 -5.52 10.36
N LEU A 112 -16.12 -6.28 10.18
CA LEU A 112 -16.17 -7.71 9.84
C LEU A 112 -16.92 -8.55 10.89
N ASP A 113 -16.98 -8.11 12.15
CA ASP A 113 -17.85 -8.74 13.16
C ASP A 113 -19.35 -8.52 12.86
N GLN A 114 -19.73 -7.38 12.27
CA GLN A 114 -21.10 -7.12 11.81
C GLN A 114 -21.48 -8.03 10.64
N TRP A 115 -20.58 -8.20 9.67
CA TRP A 115 -20.76 -9.16 8.57
C TRP A 115 -21.03 -10.57 9.11
N ALA A 116 -20.20 -11.04 10.04
CA ALA A 116 -20.36 -12.33 10.67
C ALA A 116 -21.68 -12.44 11.47
N ALA A 117 -22.06 -11.40 12.22
CA ALA A 117 -23.31 -11.36 12.98
C ALA A 117 -24.55 -11.42 12.09
N ALA A 118 -24.50 -10.81 10.90
CA ALA A 118 -25.52 -10.90 9.86
C ALA A 118 -25.49 -12.22 9.07
N LYS A 119 -24.52 -13.10 9.35
CA LYS A 119 -24.24 -14.35 8.61
C LYS A 119 -24.01 -14.11 7.11
N ILE A 120 -23.31 -13.04 6.79
CA ILE A 120 -22.92 -12.69 5.42
C ILE A 120 -21.40 -12.89 5.32
N VAL A 121 -20.95 -13.58 4.28
CA VAL A 121 -19.52 -13.80 4.05
C VAL A 121 -19.00 -12.77 3.05
N PRO A 122 -18.09 -11.85 3.44
CA PRO A 122 -17.45 -10.97 2.48
C PRO A 122 -16.36 -11.74 1.72
N PHE A 123 -16.54 -11.91 0.41
CA PHE A 123 -15.51 -12.42 -0.48
C PHE A 123 -14.78 -11.25 -1.15
N MET A 124 -13.65 -10.87 -0.55
CA MET A 124 -12.92 -9.66 -0.96
C MET A 124 -12.11 -9.90 -2.24
N ILE A 125 -12.31 -9.04 -3.24
CA ILE A 125 -11.57 -9.05 -4.50
C ILE A 125 -10.72 -7.78 -4.55
N PHE A 126 -9.41 -7.95 -4.50
CA PHE A 126 -8.44 -6.84 -4.56
C PHE A 126 -8.13 -6.46 -6.00
N ASP A 127 -7.68 -5.24 -6.25
CA ASP A 127 -7.09 -4.91 -7.55
C ASP A 127 -5.72 -5.57 -7.71
N GLY A 128 -5.51 -6.18 -8.88
CA GLY A 128 -4.21 -6.59 -9.40
C GLY A 128 -3.54 -5.47 -10.19
N GLN A 129 -3.10 -5.77 -11.41
CA GLN A 129 -2.40 -4.77 -12.23
C GLN A 129 -3.32 -3.67 -12.74
N PRO A 130 -2.81 -2.43 -12.88
CA PRO A 130 -3.56 -1.37 -13.55
C PRO A 130 -3.81 -1.74 -15.02
N ILE A 131 -4.95 -1.34 -15.55
CA ILE A 131 -5.21 -1.42 -17.00
C ILE A 131 -4.64 -0.19 -17.72
N LYS A 132 -4.59 -0.23 -19.05
CA LYS A 132 -4.02 0.85 -19.86
C LYS A 132 -4.68 2.20 -19.54
N GLY A 133 -3.88 3.22 -19.23
CA GLY A 133 -4.36 4.57 -18.91
C GLY A 133 -4.63 4.84 -17.43
N GLN A 134 -4.74 3.80 -16.60
CA GLN A 134 -5.11 3.93 -15.19
C GLN A 134 -4.02 4.62 -14.36
N GLU A 135 -2.73 4.32 -14.59
CA GLU A 135 -1.62 4.94 -13.86
C GLU A 135 -1.44 6.42 -14.20
N GLU A 136 -1.62 6.81 -15.47
CA GLU A 136 -1.58 8.20 -15.89
C GLU A 136 -2.73 9.02 -15.27
N LEU A 137 -3.93 8.43 -15.18
CA LEU A 137 -5.06 9.07 -14.52
C LEU A 137 -4.90 9.13 -13.00
N ALA A 138 -4.39 8.08 -12.39
CA ALA A 138 -4.05 8.07 -10.96
C ALA A 138 -3.05 9.19 -10.64
N THR A 139 -2.04 9.42 -11.50
CA THR A 139 -1.09 10.53 -11.35
C THR A 139 -1.82 11.87 -11.37
N ARG A 140 -2.69 12.09 -12.36
CA ARG A 140 -3.43 13.34 -12.50
C ARG A 140 -4.34 13.61 -11.29
N ARG A 141 -5.07 12.59 -10.83
CA ARG A 141 -5.95 12.68 -9.66
C ARG A 141 -5.15 12.96 -8.39
N ALA A 142 -4.01 12.29 -8.20
CA ALA A 142 -3.13 12.53 -7.07
C ALA A 142 -2.58 13.97 -7.05
N LEU A 143 -2.18 14.52 -8.21
CA LEU A 143 -1.75 15.93 -8.30
C LEU A 143 -2.87 16.91 -7.91
N GLN A 144 -4.11 16.64 -8.34
CA GLN A 144 -5.27 17.45 -7.95
C GLN A 144 -5.56 17.33 -6.45
N ALA A 145 -5.41 16.14 -5.86
CA ALA A 145 -5.58 15.95 -4.43
C ALA A 145 -4.50 16.68 -3.63
N VAL A 146 -3.25 16.67 -4.10
CA VAL A 146 -2.12 17.41 -3.50
C VAL A 146 -2.39 18.92 -3.47
N ASP A 147 -2.90 19.54 -4.55
CA ASP A 147 -3.27 20.96 -4.55
C ASP A 147 -4.32 21.29 -3.48
N LYS A 148 -5.25 20.36 -3.21
CA LYS A 148 -6.26 20.54 -2.18
C LYS A 148 -5.68 20.37 -0.78
N THR A 149 -4.79 19.41 -0.54
CA THR A 149 -4.10 19.27 0.75
C THR A 149 -3.13 20.42 1.02
N ASP A 150 -2.53 21.04 0.00
CA ASP A 150 -1.72 22.25 0.16
C ASP A 150 -2.51 23.43 0.71
N LYS A 151 -3.80 23.55 0.34
CA LYS A 151 -4.70 24.55 0.94
C LYS A 151 -4.93 24.27 2.42
N ALA A 152 -5.10 23.01 2.81
CA ALA A 152 -5.21 22.60 4.22
C ALA A 152 -3.93 22.93 5.01
N TRP A 153 -2.75 22.69 4.44
CA TRP A 153 -1.47 23.07 5.04
C TRP A 153 -1.35 24.57 5.25
N ARG A 154 -1.74 25.40 4.27
CA ARG A 154 -1.74 26.88 4.43
C ARG A 154 -2.67 27.34 5.57
N LEU A 155 -3.84 26.74 5.69
CA LEU A 155 -4.77 27.01 6.80
C LEU A 155 -4.13 26.65 8.15
N TYR A 156 -3.52 25.48 8.23
CA TYR A 156 -2.82 25.03 9.44
C TYR A 156 -1.69 26.00 9.82
N PHE A 157 -0.84 26.40 8.87
CA PHE A 157 0.25 27.36 9.12
C PHE A 157 -0.24 28.76 9.52
N SER A 158 -1.45 29.15 9.12
CA SER A 158 -2.09 30.40 9.52
C SER A 158 -2.76 30.36 10.91
N GLY A 159 -2.66 29.23 11.64
CA GLY A 159 -3.27 29.05 12.95
C GLY A 159 -4.75 28.63 12.91
N GLN A 160 -5.30 28.33 11.73
CA GLN A 160 -6.70 27.91 11.54
C GLN A 160 -6.82 26.38 11.57
N ALA A 161 -6.44 25.77 12.69
CA ALA A 161 -6.31 24.32 12.82
C ALA A 161 -7.61 23.55 12.53
N GLU A 162 -8.75 24.00 13.06
CA GLU A 162 -10.04 23.32 12.86
C GLU A 162 -10.46 23.28 11.38
N GLN A 163 -10.33 24.41 10.67
CA GLN A 163 -10.61 24.48 9.23
C GLN A 163 -9.62 23.64 8.43
N ALA A 164 -8.35 23.57 8.84
CA ALA A 164 -7.36 22.72 8.21
C ALA A 164 -7.74 21.24 8.31
N VAL A 165 -8.16 20.76 9.50
CA VAL A 165 -8.62 19.37 9.72
C VAL A 165 -9.82 19.06 8.82
N GLN A 166 -10.82 19.95 8.77
CA GLN A 166 -11.98 19.79 7.88
C GLN A 166 -11.57 19.73 6.40
N THR A 167 -10.62 20.58 6.00
CA THR A 167 -10.11 20.60 4.63
C THR A 167 -9.31 19.34 4.28
N PHE A 168 -8.51 18.79 5.21
CA PHE A 168 -7.86 17.50 5.00
C PHE A 168 -8.89 16.37 4.86
N GLY A 169 -9.88 16.30 5.76
CA GLY A 169 -10.91 15.27 5.72
C GLY A 169 -11.76 15.29 4.44
N ALA A 170 -12.07 16.48 3.92
CA ALA A 170 -12.75 16.62 2.63
C ALA A 170 -11.92 16.15 1.42
N ASN A 171 -10.62 15.88 1.60
CA ASN A 171 -9.66 15.58 0.53
C ASN A 171 -8.83 14.32 0.80
N GLY A 172 -9.48 13.26 1.32
CA GLY A 172 -8.85 11.96 1.59
C GLY A 172 -8.18 11.28 0.38
N GLY A 173 -8.58 11.64 -0.85
CA GLY A 173 -8.07 11.05 -2.09
C GLY A 173 -6.57 11.30 -2.39
N ALA A 174 -5.86 12.05 -1.55
CA ALA A 174 -4.40 12.14 -1.63
C ALA A 174 -3.71 10.86 -1.12
N TYR A 175 -4.34 10.17 -0.16
CA TYR A 175 -3.87 8.88 0.34
C TYR A 175 -4.30 7.75 -0.58
N ARG A 176 -3.39 6.79 -0.82
CA ARG A 176 -3.64 5.64 -1.69
C ARG A 176 -4.16 4.47 -0.89
N THR A 177 -5.43 4.14 -1.09
CA THR A 177 -6.12 3.05 -0.39
C THR A 177 -5.44 1.69 -0.60
N GLN A 178 -4.76 1.47 -1.73
CA GLN A 178 -4.00 0.25 -2.00
C GLN A 178 -2.87 0.00 -1.00
N ALA A 179 -2.35 1.03 -0.32
CA ALA A 179 -1.36 0.87 0.75
C ALA A 179 -1.88 0.02 1.93
N LEU A 180 -3.21 -0.15 2.04
CA LEU A 180 -3.86 -0.93 3.10
C LEU A 180 -4.17 -2.37 2.71
N TYR A 181 -3.88 -2.76 1.48
CA TYR A 181 -4.14 -4.13 1.03
C TYR A 181 -3.46 -5.19 1.90
N PRO A 182 -2.15 -5.07 2.22
CA PRO A 182 -1.52 -6.09 3.04
C PRO A 182 -2.17 -6.20 4.42
N LEU A 183 -2.57 -5.09 5.03
CA LEU A 183 -3.27 -5.10 6.31
C LEU A 183 -4.59 -5.87 6.20
N LEU A 184 -5.44 -5.54 5.21
CA LEU A 184 -6.73 -6.20 5.03
C LEU A 184 -6.55 -7.70 4.72
N GLN A 185 -5.63 -8.06 3.82
CA GLN A 185 -5.30 -9.45 3.50
C GLN A 185 -4.88 -10.24 4.73
N ASN A 186 -4.08 -9.64 5.62
CA ASN A 186 -3.66 -10.25 6.88
C ASN A 186 -4.85 -10.50 7.83
N ILE A 187 -5.73 -9.50 7.98
CA ILE A 187 -6.94 -9.61 8.81
C ILE A 187 -7.89 -10.71 8.28
N LEU A 188 -8.10 -10.75 6.96
CA LEU A 188 -8.93 -11.78 6.32
C LEU A 188 -8.36 -13.17 6.56
N ARG A 189 -7.05 -13.35 6.40
CA ARG A 189 -6.36 -14.62 6.69
C ARG A 189 -6.53 -15.04 8.15
N GLU A 190 -6.32 -14.13 9.10
CA GLU A 190 -6.47 -14.41 10.54
C GLU A 190 -7.90 -14.84 10.89
N ARG A 191 -8.90 -14.35 10.15
CA ARG A 191 -10.32 -14.73 10.29
C ARG A 191 -10.73 -15.96 9.47
N GLY A 192 -9.82 -16.55 8.69
CA GLY A 192 -10.13 -17.65 7.78
C GLY A 192 -11.03 -17.26 6.60
N LEU A 193 -11.09 -15.97 6.27
CA LEU A 193 -11.85 -15.44 5.13
C LEU A 193 -10.99 -15.52 3.86
N HIS A 194 -11.59 -16.03 2.79
CA HIS A 194 -10.93 -16.12 1.50
C HIS A 194 -10.96 -14.77 0.78
N PHE A 195 -9.93 -14.51 -0.04
CA PHE A 195 -9.86 -13.37 -0.94
C PHE A 195 -9.17 -13.78 -2.24
N LEU A 196 -9.32 -12.95 -3.26
CA LEU A 196 -8.72 -13.17 -4.58
C LEU A 196 -8.09 -11.88 -5.11
N VAL A 197 -6.97 -12.01 -5.82
CA VAL A 197 -6.33 -10.91 -6.56
C VAL A 197 -6.30 -11.31 -8.06
N PRO A 198 -7.13 -10.69 -8.93
CA PRO A 198 -7.16 -11.01 -10.34
C PRO A 198 -5.91 -10.44 -11.05
N PRO A 199 -5.66 -10.82 -12.32
CA PRO A 199 -4.52 -10.29 -13.09
C PRO A 199 -4.54 -8.76 -13.25
N TYR A 200 -5.73 -8.17 -13.37
CA TYR A 200 -5.94 -6.73 -13.56
C TYR A 200 -6.92 -6.18 -12.52
N ASN A 201 -8.06 -5.60 -12.91
CA ASN A 201 -8.94 -4.93 -11.95
C ASN A 201 -9.96 -5.87 -11.28
N SER A 202 -10.34 -5.52 -10.06
CA SER A 202 -11.32 -6.26 -9.24
C SER A 202 -12.72 -6.25 -9.85
N ALA A 203 -13.14 -5.13 -10.42
CA ALA A 203 -14.47 -4.97 -11.02
C ALA A 203 -14.76 -6.00 -12.12
N ALA A 204 -13.79 -6.28 -13.00
CA ALA A 204 -13.95 -7.27 -14.06
C ALA A 204 -14.11 -8.71 -13.51
N GLN A 205 -13.34 -9.03 -12.46
CA GLN A 205 -13.40 -10.33 -11.81
C GLN A 205 -14.72 -10.56 -11.06
N ILE A 206 -15.20 -9.53 -10.36
CA ILE A 206 -16.51 -9.55 -9.68
C ILE A 206 -17.62 -9.72 -10.72
N ALA A 207 -17.54 -8.99 -11.83
CA ALA A 207 -18.51 -9.10 -12.90
C ALA A 207 -18.50 -10.49 -13.55
N TYR A 208 -17.33 -11.12 -13.69
CA TYR A 208 -17.24 -12.52 -14.14
C TYR A 208 -18.04 -13.45 -13.23
N PHE A 209 -17.84 -13.39 -11.91
CA PHE A 209 -18.56 -14.25 -10.96
C PHE A 209 -20.08 -14.07 -11.06
N ASP A 210 -20.56 -12.83 -11.18
CA ASP A 210 -21.99 -12.55 -11.32
C ASP A 210 -22.54 -13.01 -12.68
N MET A 211 -21.79 -12.77 -13.77
CA MET A 211 -22.16 -13.15 -15.14
C MET A 211 -22.41 -14.66 -15.27
N ILE A 212 -21.58 -15.49 -14.63
CA ILE A 212 -21.68 -16.95 -14.74
C ILE A 212 -22.61 -17.59 -13.71
N ASP A 213 -23.20 -16.79 -12.81
CA ASP A 213 -23.94 -17.31 -11.65
C ASP A 213 -23.08 -18.21 -10.76
N SER A 214 -21.89 -17.73 -10.41
CA SER A 214 -20.92 -18.48 -9.61
C SER A 214 -21.49 -18.86 -8.25
N ASP A 215 -21.31 -20.11 -7.84
CA ASP A 215 -21.66 -20.59 -6.50
C ASP A 215 -20.82 -19.91 -5.40
N GLN A 216 -19.78 -19.14 -5.75
CA GLN A 216 -18.90 -18.45 -4.81
C GLN A 216 -19.48 -17.15 -4.25
N CYS A 217 -20.47 -16.53 -4.93
CA CYS A 217 -21.12 -15.32 -4.44
C CYS A 217 -22.55 -15.18 -4.96
N ALA A 218 -23.46 -14.69 -4.13
CA ALA A 218 -24.86 -14.43 -4.48
C ALA A 218 -25.14 -12.95 -4.83
N GLY A 219 -24.16 -12.07 -4.65
CA GLY A 219 -24.29 -10.65 -4.91
C GLY A 219 -22.94 -9.96 -5.04
N ILE A 220 -22.97 -8.76 -5.61
CA ILE A 220 -21.76 -7.97 -5.89
C ILE A 220 -21.84 -6.60 -5.23
N MET A 221 -20.72 -6.14 -4.68
CA MET A 221 -20.56 -4.83 -4.06
C MET A 221 -19.29 -4.17 -4.61
N GLY A 222 -19.39 -2.91 -5.02
CA GLY A 222 -18.24 -2.19 -5.56
C GLY A 222 -18.60 -0.85 -6.17
N SER A 223 -17.67 -0.24 -6.91
CA SER A 223 -17.88 1.06 -7.57
C SER A 223 -18.86 1.00 -8.76
N GLN A 224 -19.25 2.15 -9.30
CA GLN A 224 -20.10 2.21 -10.49
C GLN A 224 -19.44 1.61 -11.74
N GLU A 225 -18.12 1.40 -11.73
CA GLU A 225 -17.39 0.77 -12.84
C GLU A 225 -17.86 -0.67 -13.09
N LEU A 226 -18.45 -1.35 -12.10
CA LEU A 226 -19.09 -2.66 -12.29
C LEU A 226 -20.19 -2.63 -13.37
N LEU A 227 -20.86 -1.49 -13.57
CA LEU A 227 -21.91 -1.32 -14.58
C LEU A 227 -21.37 -1.30 -16.02
N LEU A 228 -20.05 -1.17 -16.21
CA LEU A 228 -19.39 -1.27 -17.52
C LEU A 228 -19.34 -2.71 -18.02
N TYR A 229 -19.30 -3.67 -17.11
CA TYR A 229 -19.08 -5.09 -17.39
C TYR A 229 -20.40 -5.86 -17.56
N PRO A 230 -20.39 -7.07 -18.14
CA PRO A 230 -21.56 -7.94 -18.13
C PRO A 230 -21.84 -8.39 -16.70
N ILE A 231 -22.93 -7.88 -16.12
CA ILE A 231 -23.45 -8.25 -14.80
C ILE A 231 -24.93 -8.60 -14.96
N LYS A 232 -25.49 -9.40 -14.05
CA LYS A 232 -26.89 -9.81 -14.04
C LYS A 232 -27.83 -8.62 -13.87
N ASP A 233 -27.65 -7.84 -12.80
CA ASP A 233 -28.44 -6.62 -12.59
C ASP A 233 -27.92 -5.68 -11.48
N CYS A 234 -27.85 -6.17 -10.24
CA CYS A 234 -27.79 -5.32 -9.06
C CYS A 234 -26.36 -5.17 -8.51
N VAL A 235 -25.99 -3.95 -8.14
CA VAL A 235 -24.73 -3.63 -7.44
C VAL A 235 -25.03 -3.03 -6.08
N ILE A 236 -24.59 -3.70 -5.02
CA ILE A 236 -24.66 -3.21 -3.65
C ILE A 236 -23.71 -2.02 -3.48
N ARG A 237 -24.21 -0.96 -2.85
CA ARG A 237 -23.52 0.31 -2.62
C ARG A 237 -23.14 0.51 -1.16
N SER A 238 -24.01 0.13 -0.24
CA SER A 238 -23.74 0.24 1.20
C SER A 238 -24.64 -0.70 1.98
N ILE A 239 -24.14 -1.11 3.15
CA ILE A 239 -24.91 -1.86 4.15
C ILE A 239 -25.05 -0.97 5.38
N ASP A 240 -26.28 -0.82 5.86
CA ASP A 240 -26.61 -0.10 7.08
C ASP A 240 -26.93 -1.13 8.17
N TRP A 241 -25.92 -1.48 8.96
CA TRP A 241 -26.03 -2.51 10.01
C TRP A 241 -27.04 -2.13 11.11
N GLU A 242 -27.18 -0.83 11.41
CA GLU A 242 -28.07 -0.33 12.46
C GLU A 242 -29.54 -0.42 12.02
N ASN A 243 -29.84 0.06 10.82
CA ASN A 243 -31.20 0.02 10.26
C ASN A 243 -31.55 -1.32 9.61
N LYS A 244 -30.58 -2.23 9.48
CA LYS A 244 -30.70 -3.53 8.81
C LYS A 244 -31.19 -3.39 7.37
N THR A 245 -30.64 -2.43 6.63
CA THR A 245 -30.97 -2.22 5.21
C THR A 245 -29.74 -2.28 4.33
N VAL A 246 -29.96 -2.60 3.05
CA VAL A 246 -28.94 -2.64 2.00
C VAL A 246 -29.34 -1.67 0.91
N SER A 247 -28.42 -0.82 0.48
CA SER A 247 -28.61 0.06 -0.68
C SER A 247 -28.01 -0.58 -1.92
N ALA A 248 -28.79 -0.72 -3.00
CA ALA A 248 -28.31 -1.26 -4.27
C ALA A 248 -28.87 -0.50 -5.49
N ILE A 249 -28.13 -0.52 -6.59
CA ILE A 249 -28.55 0.03 -7.90
C ILE A 249 -28.80 -1.11 -8.89
N SER A 250 -29.86 -1.00 -9.70
CA SER A 250 -30.17 -1.96 -10.78
C SER A 250 -29.75 -1.39 -12.13
N ARG A 251 -28.86 -2.11 -12.83
CA ARG A 251 -28.43 -1.75 -14.20
C ARG A 251 -29.60 -1.73 -15.16
N LYS A 252 -30.50 -2.72 -15.11
CA LYS A 252 -31.67 -2.81 -15.99
C LYS A 252 -32.62 -1.64 -15.77
N SER A 253 -32.86 -1.26 -14.51
CA SER A 253 -33.69 -0.10 -14.17
C SER A 253 -33.08 1.20 -14.71
N ILE A 254 -31.78 1.39 -14.56
CA ILE A 254 -31.04 2.56 -15.07
C ILE A 254 -31.16 2.65 -16.60
N VAL A 255 -30.81 1.57 -17.32
CA VAL A 255 -30.86 1.53 -18.79
C VAL A 255 -32.27 1.80 -19.31
N LYS A 256 -33.28 1.22 -18.67
CA LYS A 256 -34.70 1.45 -18.99
C LYS A 256 -35.11 2.91 -18.77
N THR A 257 -34.73 3.49 -17.63
CA THR A 257 -35.07 4.87 -17.25
C THR A 257 -34.42 5.88 -18.20
N LEU A 258 -33.16 5.64 -18.57
CA LEU A 258 -32.44 6.46 -19.52
C LEU A 258 -32.93 6.29 -20.97
N ASN A 259 -33.66 5.20 -21.26
CA ASN A 259 -34.16 4.84 -22.58
C ASN A 259 -33.02 4.79 -23.63
N VAL A 260 -32.03 3.94 -23.37
CA VAL A 260 -30.84 3.72 -24.20
C VAL A 260 -30.58 2.22 -24.39
N SER A 261 -29.76 1.85 -25.37
CA SER A 261 -29.23 0.48 -25.47
C SER A 261 -28.08 0.26 -24.49
N GLU A 262 -27.76 -1.00 -24.19
CA GLU A 262 -26.61 -1.33 -23.33
C GLU A 262 -25.29 -0.77 -23.87
N SER A 263 -25.06 -0.86 -25.18
CA SER A 263 -23.86 -0.27 -25.79
C SER A 263 -23.78 1.23 -25.55
N MET A 264 -24.88 1.96 -25.81
CA MET A 264 -24.91 3.41 -25.64
C MET A 264 -24.77 3.81 -24.17
N PHE A 265 -25.28 3.00 -23.23
CA PHE A 265 -25.08 3.20 -21.80
C PHE A 265 -23.61 3.06 -21.41
N ILE A 266 -22.91 2.01 -21.88
CA ILE A 266 -21.48 1.83 -21.60
C ILE A 266 -20.67 2.98 -22.21
N ASP A 267 -20.97 3.38 -23.45
CA ASP A 267 -20.30 4.50 -24.12
C ASP A 267 -20.49 5.80 -23.34
N ALA A 268 -21.70 6.08 -22.85
CA ALA A 268 -21.98 7.25 -22.03
C ALA A 268 -21.27 7.22 -20.66
N LEU A 269 -21.23 6.06 -19.99
CA LEU A 269 -20.55 5.89 -18.71
C LEU A 269 -19.02 6.03 -18.86
N LEU A 270 -18.46 5.59 -19.99
CA LEU A 270 -17.07 5.85 -20.35
C LEU A 270 -16.83 7.35 -20.60
N MET A 271 -17.74 8.03 -21.31
CA MET A 271 -17.65 9.48 -21.55
C MET A 271 -17.65 10.31 -20.26
N THR A 272 -18.38 9.90 -19.22
CA THR A 272 -18.36 10.61 -17.92
C THR A 272 -17.00 10.50 -17.22
N GLY A 273 -16.18 9.51 -17.58
CA GLY A 273 -14.85 9.27 -17.04
C GLY A 273 -14.82 8.14 -16.02
N THR A 274 -13.74 7.35 -16.05
CA THR A 274 -13.50 6.18 -15.18
C THR A 274 -12.11 6.27 -14.56
N SER A 275 -11.69 5.26 -13.81
CA SER A 275 -10.34 5.13 -13.27
C SER A 275 -9.25 5.00 -14.34
N PHE A 276 -9.62 4.65 -15.58
CA PHE A 276 -8.70 4.41 -16.71
C PHE A 276 -9.01 5.22 -17.97
N LEU A 277 -10.13 5.96 -18.02
CA LEU A 277 -10.44 6.90 -19.11
C LEU A 277 -10.78 8.30 -18.54
N PRO A 278 -10.10 9.39 -18.95
CA PRO A 278 -10.53 10.75 -18.56
C PRO A 278 -11.93 11.07 -19.08
N THR A 279 -12.65 11.92 -18.35
CA THR A 279 -13.92 12.50 -18.82
C THR A 279 -13.78 13.11 -20.22
N PHE A 280 -14.79 12.93 -21.06
CA PHE A 280 -14.88 13.55 -22.37
C PHE A 280 -14.79 15.09 -22.25
N PRO A 281 -13.80 15.76 -22.89
CA PRO A 281 -13.53 17.18 -22.63
C PRO A 281 -14.72 18.13 -22.80
N ALA A 282 -15.61 17.84 -23.75
CA ALA A 282 -16.78 18.70 -23.97
C ALA A 282 -17.81 18.67 -22.81
N LEU A 283 -17.80 17.64 -21.95
CA LEU A 283 -18.64 17.63 -20.73
C LEU A 283 -18.11 18.58 -19.65
N LEU A 284 -16.81 18.90 -19.69
CA LEU A 284 -16.14 19.80 -18.74
C LEU A 284 -16.21 21.27 -19.18
N ASP A 285 -16.49 21.53 -20.46
CA ASP A 285 -16.58 22.89 -21.01
C ASP A 285 -17.87 23.56 -20.52
N HIS A 286 -17.73 24.63 -19.74
CA HIS A 286 -18.85 25.34 -19.12
C HIS A 286 -19.75 26.06 -20.13
N ASN A 287 -19.25 26.32 -21.34
CA ASN A 287 -20.06 26.92 -22.41
C ASN A 287 -20.98 25.89 -23.07
N ILE A 288 -20.53 24.63 -23.14
CA ILE A 288 -21.29 23.52 -23.71
C ILE A 288 -22.22 22.91 -22.65
N ASN A 289 -21.68 22.63 -21.47
CA ASN A 289 -22.44 22.12 -20.34
C ASN A 289 -22.39 23.09 -19.14
N PRO A 290 -23.32 24.07 -19.09
CA PRO A 290 -23.35 25.04 -17.99
C PRO A 290 -23.80 24.43 -16.67
N ARG A 291 -24.38 23.22 -16.68
CA ARG A 291 -24.84 22.53 -15.47
C ARG A 291 -23.72 21.62 -14.97
N GLN A 292 -22.97 22.11 -13.99
CA GLN A 292 -21.90 21.36 -13.33
C GLN A 292 -22.33 21.01 -11.89
N PRO A 293 -21.97 19.82 -11.36
CA PRO A 293 -21.30 18.72 -12.07
C PRO A 293 -22.20 18.11 -13.15
N PHE A 294 -21.60 17.72 -14.28
CA PHE A 294 -22.27 16.97 -15.33
C PHE A 294 -22.70 15.58 -14.84
N THR A 295 -23.61 14.95 -15.58
CA THR A 295 -24.11 13.60 -15.30
C THR A 295 -24.10 12.73 -16.56
N ILE A 296 -24.33 11.42 -16.41
CA ILE A 296 -24.49 10.47 -17.51
C ILE A 296 -25.62 10.88 -18.46
N THR A 297 -26.63 11.59 -17.96
CA THR A 297 -27.72 12.11 -18.80
C THR A 297 -27.19 13.11 -19.83
N ASP A 298 -26.19 13.92 -19.47
CA ASP A 298 -25.58 14.90 -20.37
C ASP A 298 -24.76 14.18 -21.45
N ALA A 299 -23.97 13.17 -21.08
CA ALA A 299 -23.25 12.31 -22.03
C ALA A 299 -24.21 11.62 -23.02
N ILE A 300 -25.34 11.10 -22.53
CA ILE A 300 -26.38 10.48 -23.37
C ILE A 300 -26.99 11.50 -24.33
N ASN A 301 -27.26 12.72 -23.89
CA ASN A 301 -27.80 13.77 -24.76
C ASN A 301 -26.82 14.13 -25.87
N MET A 302 -25.53 14.24 -25.58
CA MET A 302 -24.48 14.43 -26.59
C MET A 302 -24.46 13.28 -27.60
N LEU A 303 -24.51 12.03 -27.12
CA LEU A 303 -24.57 10.86 -28.00
C LEU A 303 -25.83 10.88 -28.88
N ARG A 304 -27.00 11.25 -28.36
CA ARG A 304 -28.24 11.36 -29.16
C ARG A 304 -28.08 12.37 -30.30
N THR A 305 -27.42 13.49 -30.05
CA THR A 305 -27.16 14.51 -31.08
C THR A 305 -26.08 14.10 -32.07
N SER A 306 -25.26 13.12 -31.74
CA SER A 306 -24.15 12.61 -32.56
C SER A 306 -24.42 11.22 -33.11
N GLU A 307 -25.67 10.95 -33.52
CA GLU A 307 -26.08 9.67 -34.13
C GLU A 307 -25.76 8.42 -33.29
N LYS A 308 -25.70 8.57 -31.97
CA LYS A 308 -25.35 7.54 -30.98
C LYS A 308 -23.94 6.97 -31.18
N SER A 309 -23.02 7.77 -31.71
CA SER A 309 -21.62 7.40 -31.97
C SER A 309 -20.66 8.33 -31.25
N VAL A 310 -19.74 7.76 -30.45
CA VAL A 310 -18.68 8.52 -29.77
C VAL A 310 -17.71 9.14 -30.79
N THR A 311 -17.43 8.47 -31.90
CA THR A 311 -16.60 9.01 -32.99
C THR A 311 -17.22 10.26 -33.59
N ASN A 312 -18.54 10.24 -33.83
CA ASN A 312 -19.26 11.40 -34.35
C ASN A 312 -19.32 12.53 -33.31
N ALA A 313 -19.45 12.20 -32.02
CA ALA A 313 -19.37 13.19 -30.94
C ALA A 313 -17.99 13.85 -30.91
N CYS A 314 -16.91 13.07 -31.05
CA CYS A 314 -15.55 13.62 -31.14
C CYS A 314 -15.37 14.53 -32.35
N ALA A 315 -15.92 14.16 -33.51
CA ALA A 315 -15.89 15.01 -34.70
C ALA A 315 -16.65 16.33 -34.50
N ALA A 316 -17.78 16.30 -33.80
CA ALA A 316 -18.59 17.49 -33.51
C ALA A 316 -17.91 18.47 -32.54
N PHE A 317 -17.06 17.98 -31.64
CA PHE A 317 -16.32 18.76 -30.64
C PHE A 317 -14.80 18.73 -30.87
N ASN A 318 -14.38 18.63 -32.14
CA ASN A 318 -12.97 18.45 -32.50
C ASN A 318 -12.08 19.66 -32.11
N ASP A 319 -12.65 20.86 -32.08
CA ASP A 319 -11.99 22.07 -31.61
C ASP A 319 -11.62 21.98 -30.11
N ILE A 320 -12.54 21.50 -29.27
CA ILE A 320 -12.30 21.26 -27.84
C ILE A 320 -11.28 20.13 -27.65
N LEU A 321 -11.43 19.02 -28.38
CA LEU A 321 -10.49 17.90 -28.30
C LEU A 321 -9.06 18.30 -28.68
N THR A 322 -8.89 19.05 -29.77
CA THR A 322 -7.57 19.51 -30.21
C THR A 322 -6.90 20.41 -29.17
N ARG A 323 -7.67 21.13 -28.36
CA ARG A 323 -7.18 22.00 -27.30
C ARG A 323 -6.85 21.24 -26.01
N GLU A 324 -7.73 20.34 -25.58
CA GLU A 324 -7.67 19.73 -24.25
C GLU A 324 -7.04 18.32 -24.24
N ASP A 325 -7.45 17.44 -25.14
CA ASP A 325 -6.94 16.06 -25.24
C ASP A 325 -7.12 15.49 -26.65
N PRO A 326 -6.17 15.76 -27.58
CA PRO A 326 -6.28 15.36 -28.98
C PRO A 326 -6.39 13.85 -29.19
N ASN A 327 -5.88 13.06 -28.24
CA ASN A 327 -5.84 11.60 -28.30
C ASN A 327 -6.97 10.94 -27.50
N TRP A 328 -7.98 11.69 -27.06
CA TRP A 328 -9.05 11.15 -26.22
C TRP A 328 -9.82 10.02 -26.90
N LEU A 329 -10.11 10.13 -28.21
CA LEU A 329 -10.83 9.09 -28.96
C LEU A 329 -10.07 7.75 -29.00
N ASP A 330 -8.74 7.79 -29.14
CA ASP A 330 -7.88 6.59 -29.08
C ASP A 330 -7.94 5.93 -27.69
N LYS A 331 -7.87 6.75 -26.63
CA LYS A 331 -8.01 6.26 -25.24
C LYS A 331 -9.39 5.64 -25.03
N TYR A 332 -10.44 6.24 -25.56
CA TYR A 332 -11.79 5.71 -25.51
C TYR A 332 -11.90 4.34 -26.19
N HIS A 333 -11.37 4.18 -27.41
CA HIS A 333 -11.36 2.88 -28.08
C HIS A 333 -10.64 1.82 -27.25
N LYS A 334 -9.46 2.14 -26.71
CA LYS A 334 -8.69 1.23 -25.85
C LYS A 334 -9.45 0.86 -24.58
N ALA A 335 -10.07 1.84 -23.91
CA ALA A 335 -10.89 1.61 -22.73
C ALA A 335 -12.11 0.73 -23.06
N ARG A 336 -12.81 0.98 -24.17
CA ARG A 336 -13.95 0.18 -24.62
C ARG A 336 -13.56 -1.27 -24.89
N MET A 337 -12.43 -1.49 -25.56
CA MET A 337 -11.89 -2.81 -25.84
C MET A 337 -11.40 -3.53 -24.58
N ALA A 338 -10.75 -2.82 -23.65
CA ALA A 338 -10.32 -3.39 -22.37
C ALA A 338 -11.50 -3.81 -21.47
N VAL A 339 -12.60 -3.05 -21.48
CA VAL A 339 -13.85 -3.41 -20.79
C VAL A 339 -14.50 -4.63 -21.43
N HIS A 340 -14.48 -4.75 -22.77
CA HIS A 340 -15.10 -5.88 -23.47
C HIS A 340 -14.27 -7.16 -23.36
N HIS A 341 -12.95 -7.06 -23.56
CA HIS A 341 -12.00 -8.17 -23.50
C HIS A 341 -11.27 -8.25 -22.16
N PHE A 342 -12.01 -8.08 -21.07
CA PHE A 342 -11.42 -8.09 -19.74
C PHE A 342 -10.81 -9.45 -19.38
N ILE A 343 -9.80 -9.42 -18.51
CA ILE A 343 -9.07 -10.62 -18.09
C ILE A 343 -9.53 -11.01 -16.69
N TYR A 344 -9.86 -12.28 -16.50
CA TYR A 344 -10.39 -12.83 -15.25
C TYR A 344 -9.76 -14.19 -14.94
N ILE A 345 -9.89 -14.64 -13.69
CA ILE A 345 -9.58 -16.00 -13.24
C ILE A 345 -10.88 -16.79 -13.23
N SER A 346 -10.93 -17.89 -13.99
CA SER A 346 -12.09 -18.77 -14.02
C SER A 346 -12.22 -19.60 -12.74
N GLU A 347 -13.37 -20.25 -12.52
CA GLU A 347 -13.56 -21.11 -11.34
C GLU A 347 -12.58 -22.29 -11.29
N GLU A 348 -12.04 -22.71 -12.44
CA GLU A 348 -10.97 -23.71 -12.52
C GLU A 348 -9.57 -23.16 -12.17
N GLY A 349 -9.45 -21.85 -11.93
CA GLY A 349 -8.20 -21.18 -11.58
C GLY A 349 -7.36 -20.72 -12.77
N GLU A 350 -7.88 -20.76 -13.99
CA GLU A 350 -7.18 -20.34 -15.21
C GLU A 350 -7.42 -18.86 -15.50
N ALA A 351 -6.37 -18.09 -15.82
CA ALA A 351 -6.56 -16.73 -16.32
C ALA A 351 -7.01 -16.74 -17.79
N LYS A 352 -8.16 -16.14 -18.08
CA LYS A 352 -8.81 -16.11 -19.40
C LYS A 352 -9.16 -14.69 -19.80
N VAL A 353 -9.32 -14.49 -21.11
CA VAL A 353 -9.77 -13.24 -21.70
C VAL A 353 -11.24 -13.41 -22.10
N ASN A 354 -12.10 -12.47 -21.72
CA ASN A 354 -13.47 -12.47 -22.20
C ASN A 354 -13.51 -12.25 -23.72
N ASP A 355 -14.35 -13.01 -24.41
CA ASP A 355 -14.51 -12.93 -25.86
C ASP A 355 -13.18 -13.01 -26.65
N ALA A 356 -12.33 -13.95 -26.27
CA ALA A 356 -10.98 -14.10 -26.84
C ALA A 356 -10.96 -14.33 -28.37
N GLU A 357 -12.02 -14.91 -28.93
CA GLU A 357 -12.14 -15.23 -30.36
C GLU A 357 -12.21 -13.97 -31.24
N HIS A 358 -12.68 -12.85 -30.70
CA HIS A 358 -12.84 -11.59 -31.41
C HIS A 358 -11.74 -10.56 -31.08
N LEU A 359 -10.64 -11.00 -30.44
CA LEU A 359 -9.50 -10.13 -30.17
C LEU A 359 -8.89 -9.60 -31.46
N THR A 360 -8.58 -8.30 -31.45
CA THR A 360 -7.84 -7.65 -32.52
C THR A 360 -6.36 -8.04 -32.49
N GLY A 361 -5.66 -7.92 -33.62
CA GLY A 361 -4.23 -8.25 -33.72
C GLY A 361 -3.30 -7.34 -32.91
N ASP A 362 -3.79 -6.17 -32.52
CA ASP A 362 -3.12 -5.15 -31.72
C ASP A 362 -3.56 -5.16 -30.24
N ASN A 363 -4.13 -6.26 -29.75
CA ASN A 363 -4.67 -6.36 -28.39
C ASN A 363 -3.74 -5.93 -27.25
N HIS A 364 -2.42 -6.07 -27.44
CA HIS A 364 -1.39 -5.60 -26.51
C HIS A 364 -1.43 -4.09 -26.27
N GLU A 365 -2.04 -3.29 -27.15
CA GLU A 365 -2.18 -1.85 -26.94
C GLU A 365 -3.18 -1.48 -25.84
N TYR A 366 -4.19 -2.33 -25.58
CA TYR A 366 -5.22 -2.09 -24.57
C TYR A 366 -5.21 -3.12 -23.41
N LEU A 367 -4.80 -4.35 -23.64
CA LEU A 367 -4.63 -5.38 -22.60
C LEU A 367 -3.22 -5.40 -21.99
N GLY A 368 -2.25 -4.74 -22.62
CA GLY A 368 -0.85 -4.82 -22.23
C GLY A 368 -0.16 -6.10 -22.70
N LEU A 369 1.14 -6.20 -22.41
CA LEU A 369 1.93 -7.38 -22.75
C LEU A 369 1.54 -8.57 -21.85
N GLN A 370 1.37 -9.74 -22.47
CA GLN A 370 0.98 -10.96 -21.78
C GLN A 370 2.15 -11.53 -20.96
N LEU A 371 1.90 -11.71 -19.66
CA LEU A 371 2.83 -12.34 -18.73
C LEU A 371 2.53 -13.85 -18.61
N PRO A 372 3.51 -14.67 -18.20
CA PRO A 372 3.25 -16.07 -17.88
C PRO A 372 2.16 -16.22 -16.81
N LEU A 373 1.23 -17.16 -17.01
CA LEU A 373 0.13 -17.45 -16.09
C LEU A 373 0.60 -17.76 -14.66
N GLU A 374 1.80 -18.34 -14.53
CA GLU A 374 2.44 -18.62 -13.24
C GLU A 374 2.64 -17.35 -12.38
N LEU A 375 2.92 -16.20 -12.99
CA LEU A 375 3.01 -14.91 -12.27
C LEU A 375 1.64 -14.45 -11.74
N PHE A 376 0.57 -14.66 -12.51
CA PHE A 376 -0.79 -14.35 -12.06
C PHE A 376 -1.24 -15.28 -10.93
N HIS A 377 -0.76 -16.52 -10.90
CA HIS A 377 -0.97 -17.39 -9.74
C HIS A 377 -0.30 -16.83 -8.48
N TYR A 378 0.94 -16.35 -8.57
CA TYR A 378 1.65 -15.74 -7.44
C TYR A 378 1.02 -14.42 -6.98
N LEU A 379 0.50 -13.61 -7.92
CA LEU A 379 -0.30 -12.42 -7.62
C LEU A 379 -1.59 -12.80 -6.89
N ASN A 380 -2.36 -13.76 -7.42
CA ASN A 380 -3.62 -14.21 -6.84
C ASN A 380 -3.45 -14.73 -5.40
N ARG A 381 -2.37 -15.47 -5.14
CA ARG A 381 -2.03 -15.98 -3.81
C ARG A 381 -1.32 -14.95 -2.91
N ALA A 382 -1.23 -13.68 -3.34
CA ALA A 382 -0.58 -12.57 -2.65
C ALA A 382 0.88 -12.87 -2.21
N LEU A 383 1.58 -13.69 -2.99
CA LEU A 383 3.02 -13.89 -2.83
C LEU A 383 3.80 -12.64 -3.27
N ILE A 384 3.33 -11.99 -4.35
CA ILE A 384 3.93 -10.80 -4.94
C ILE A 384 2.86 -9.75 -5.24
N SER A 385 3.27 -8.49 -5.26
CA SER A 385 2.41 -7.35 -5.62
C SER A 385 2.31 -7.19 -7.14
N PRO A 386 1.29 -6.46 -7.64
CA PRO A 386 1.14 -6.22 -9.08
C PRO A 386 2.13 -5.21 -9.66
N ARG A 387 2.94 -4.52 -8.82
CA ARG A 387 3.71 -3.34 -9.22
C ARG A 387 4.82 -3.66 -10.23
N VAL A 388 5.66 -4.64 -9.94
CA VAL A 388 6.74 -5.03 -10.87
C VAL A 388 6.16 -5.68 -12.13
N LEU A 389 5.04 -6.39 -12.01
CA LEU A 389 4.34 -6.98 -13.15
C LEU A 389 3.84 -5.88 -14.10
N SER A 390 3.24 -4.81 -13.57
CA SER A 390 2.70 -3.70 -14.36
C SER A 390 3.80 -3.00 -15.16
N TRP A 391 5.01 -2.91 -14.61
CA TRP A 391 6.16 -2.31 -15.31
C TRP A 391 6.50 -3.06 -16.60
N ILE A 392 6.41 -4.39 -16.58
CA ILE A 392 6.69 -5.25 -17.73
C ILE A 392 5.49 -5.18 -18.69
N THR A 393 4.28 -5.37 -18.18
CA THR A 393 3.03 -5.37 -18.97
C THR A 393 2.85 -4.08 -19.76
N HIS A 394 3.13 -2.92 -19.17
CA HIS A 394 2.96 -1.61 -19.82
C HIS A 394 4.24 -1.01 -20.38
N SER A 395 5.40 -1.67 -20.18
CA SER A 395 6.72 -1.19 -20.59
C SER A 395 7.04 0.23 -20.07
N GLN A 396 6.54 0.56 -18.88
CA GLN A 396 6.77 1.85 -18.24
C GLN A 396 6.70 1.75 -16.71
N ILE A 397 7.44 2.62 -16.04
CA ILE A 397 7.37 2.85 -14.59
C ILE A 397 6.89 4.28 -14.41
N ILE A 398 5.70 4.47 -13.82
CA ILE A 398 5.16 5.80 -13.53
C ILE A 398 5.31 6.07 -12.04
N ILE A 399 6.20 7.01 -11.69
CA ILE A 399 6.35 7.48 -10.32
C ILE A 399 5.28 8.51 -10.03
N GLN A 400 4.55 8.26 -8.95
CA GLN A 400 3.35 8.99 -8.62
C GLN A 400 3.63 10.10 -7.59
N PRO A 401 2.75 11.11 -7.47
CA PRO A 401 2.92 12.19 -6.49
C PRO A 401 3.02 11.67 -5.06
N THR A 402 3.88 12.31 -4.27
CA THR A 402 4.01 12.03 -2.84
C THR A 402 2.87 12.67 -2.06
N LEU A 403 2.61 12.15 -0.85
CA LEU A 403 1.50 12.63 -0.03
C LEU A 403 1.68 14.09 0.43
N ASP A 404 2.92 14.50 0.69
CA ASP A 404 3.27 15.87 1.04
C ASP A 404 3.27 16.84 -0.16
N GLY A 405 3.30 16.30 -1.39
CA GLY A 405 3.30 17.09 -2.62
C GLY A 405 4.61 17.81 -2.94
N GLU A 406 5.66 17.65 -2.13
CA GLU A 406 6.89 18.40 -2.31
C GLU A 406 7.84 17.76 -3.33
N LYS A 407 8.52 18.63 -4.07
CA LYS A 407 9.48 18.25 -5.13
C LYS A 407 10.90 18.62 -4.75
N THR A 408 11.29 18.20 -3.54
CA THR A 408 12.60 18.51 -2.95
C THR A 408 13.75 17.97 -3.81
N THR A 409 14.92 18.59 -3.67
CA THR A 409 16.11 18.19 -4.44
C THR A 409 16.52 16.75 -4.09
N GLU A 410 16.37 16.37 -2.83
CA GLU A 410 16.64 15.02 -2.33
C GLU A 410 15.70 14.00 -2.96
N TYR A 411 14.40 14.27 -2.99
CA TYR A 411 13.42 13.36 -3.59
C TYR A 411 13.67 13.17 -5.09
N LYS A 412 13.91 14.27 -5.82
CA LYS A 412 14.26 14.20 -7.25
C LYS A 412 15.51 13.36 -7.48
N ASN A 413 16.56 13.57 -6.69
CA ASN A 413 17.81 12.81 -6.79
C ASN A 413 17.62 11.33 -6.44
N LEU A 414 16.81 11.05 -5.42
CA LEU A 414 16.47 9.70 -4.99
C LEU A 414 15.81 8.92 -6.13
N ILE A 415 14.73 9.45 -6.69
CA ILE A 415 13.93 8.78 -7.73
C ILE A 415 14.70 8.67 -9.06
N THR A 416 15.37 9.74 -9.49
CA THR A 416 15.96 9.80 -10.85
C THR A 416 17.38 9.27 -10.95
N LYS A 417 18.06 9.03 -9.81
CA LYS A 417 19.43 8.53 -9.79
C LYS A 417 19.66 7.40 -8.81
N GLN A 418 19.35 7.58 -7.52
CA GLN A 418 19.77 6.63 -6.49
C GLN A 418 18.97 5.31 -6.53
N LEU A 419 17.67 5.35 -6.83
CA LEU A 419 16.82 4.17 -6.93
C LEU A 419 16.80 3.53 -8.33
N VAL A 420 17.31 4.21 -9.35
CA VAL A 420 17.34 3.68 -10.73
C VAL A 420 18.12 2.36 -10.81
N PRO A 421 19.35 2.23 -10.28
CA PRO A 421 20.07 0.96 -10.28
C PRO A 421 19.32 -0.18 -9.57
N LEU A 422 18.54 0.14 -8.53
CA LEU A 422 17.74 -0.85 -7.81
C LEU A 422 16.57 -1.34 -8.68
N LYS A 423 15.91 -0.44 -9.42
CA LYS A 423 14.87 -0.79 -10.39
C LYS A 423 15.44 -1.61 -11.55
N GLU A 424 16.64 -1.27 -12.05
CA GLU A 424 17.33 -2.05 -13.08
C GLU A 424 17.68 -3.46 -12.59
N LYS A 425 18.22 -3.61 -11.36
CA LYS A 425 18.46 -4.92 -10.73
C LYS A 425 17.17 -5.72 -10.59
N THR A 426 16.08 -5.09 -10.15
CA THR A 426 14.75 -5.72 -9.99
C THR A 426 14.25 -6.27 -11.32
N ILE A 427 14.18 -5.42 -12.36
CA ILE A 427 13.77 -5.87 -13.70
C ILE A 427 14.73 -6.92 -14.27
N GLY A 428 16.04 -6.75 -14.04
CA GLY A 428 17.09 -7.66 -14.47
C GLY A 428 17.02 -9.07 -13.88
N LEU A 429 16.30 -9.25 -12.76
CA LEU A 429 16.08 -10.54 -12.11
C LEU A 429 14.81 -11.25 -12.58
N ILE A 430 13.73 -10.51 -12.87
CA ILE A 430 12.43 -11.10 -13.23
C ILE A 430 12.30 -11.35 -14.73
N ILE A 431 12.93 -10.53 -15.59
CA ILE A 431 12.83 -10.67 -17.06
C ILE A 431 13.50 -11.93 -17.64
N PRO A 432 14.71 -12.35 -17.19
CA PRO A 432 15.40 -13.51 -17.78
C PRO A 432 14.59 -14.81 -17.88
N PRO A 433 13.82 -15.23 -16.85
CA PRO A 433 12.99 -16.44 -16.95
C PRO A 433 11.77 -16.28 -17.88
N LEU A 434 11.47 -15.08 -18.38
CA LEU A 434 10.30 -14.82 -19.22
C LEU A 434 10.60 -15.02 -20.72
N HIS A 435 9.55 -14.97 -21.53
CA HIS A 435 9.64 -15.13 -22.98
C HIS A 435 10.57 -14.09 -23.64
N ARG A 436 11.35 -14.52 -24.66
CA ARG A 436 12.34 -13.67 -25.37
C ARG A 436 11.76 -12.35 -25.90
N GLY A 437 10.49 -12.33 -26.30
CA GLY A 437 9.81 -11.13 -26.75
C GLY A 437 9.74 -10.01 -25.68
N LEU A 438 9.68 -10.37 -24.39
CA LEU A 438 9.68 -9.42 -23.28
C LEU A 438 11.09 -8.95 -22.91
N GLN A 439 12.11 -9.79 -23.17
CA GLN A 439 13.50 -9.49 -22.83
C GLN A 439 14.11 -8.34 -23.63
N HIS A 440 13.53 -8.00 -24.77
CA HIS A 440 14.00 -6.93 -25.67
C HIS A 440 13.11 -5.68 -25.64
N LYS A 441 12.13 -5.61 -24.73
CA LYS A 441 11.25 -4.45 -24.60
C LYS A 441 11.86 -3.43 -23.67
N ASP A 442 11.98 -2.19 -24.15
CA ASP A 442 12.46 -1.08 -23.34
C ASP A 442 11.40 -0.66 -22.33
N ILE A 443 11.80 -0.52 -21.06
CA ILE A 443 10.95 -0.01 -19.99
C ILE A 443 11.34 1.44 -19.70
N THR A 444 10.37 2.36 -19.73
CA THR A 444 10.63 3.80 -19.53
C THR A 444 10.15 4.29 -18.17
N LEU A 445 11.01 4.97 -17.42
CA LEU A 445 10.71 5.63 -16.17
C LEU A 445 10.23 7.06 -16.43
N LYS A 446 9.03 7.38 -15.94
CA LYS A 446 8.42 8.72 -15.95
C LYS A 446 8.17 9.19 -14.52
N VAL A 447 8.21 10.50 -14.31
CA VAL A 447 8.04 11.12 -13.00
C VAL A 447 6.98 12.21 -13.04
N TRP A 448 6.23 12.36 -11.95
CA TRP A 448 5.15 13.33 -11.84
C TRP A 448 5.60 14.80 -11.79
N PHE A 449 6.84 15.07 -11.36
CA PHE A 449 7.34 16.44 -11.14
C PHE A 449 8.05 17.05 -12.37
N ASP A 450 8.21 16.27 -13.46
CA ASP A 450 8.79 16.72 -14.73
C ASP A 450 8.23 15.89 -15.89
N GLU A 451 7.27 16.45 -16.62
CA GLU A 451 6.61 15.78 -17.76
C GLU A 451 7.57 15.44 -18.91
N LYS A 452 8.71 16.14 -19.00
CA LYS A 452 9.71 15.93 -20.06
C LYS A 452 10.73 14.86 -19.69
N TYR A 453 10.80 14.48 -18.42
CA TYR A 453 11.73 13.47 -17.96
C TYR A 453 11.28 12.08 -18.43
N SER A 454 12.19 11.40 -19.12
CA SER A 454 12.05 10.01 -19.51
C SER A 454 13.41 9.35 -19.40
N HIS A 455 13.49 8.23 -18.69
CA HIS A 455 14.71 7.45 -18.54
C HIS A 455 14.46 5.99 -18.89
N THR A 456 15.22 5.44 -19.83
CA THR A 456 15.13 4.03 -20.19
C THR A 456 15.88 3.18 -19.16
N ILE A 457 15.19 2.19 -18.58
CA ILE A 457 15.74 1.24 -17.62
C ILE A 457 16.61 0.22 -18.35
N TYR A 458 17.92 0.23 -18.10
CA TYR A 458 18.86 -0.67 -18.76
C TYR A 458 19.05 -1.97 -17.98
N HIS A 459 18.20 -2.96 -18.22
CA HIS A 459 18.33 -4.26 -17.57
C HIS A 459 19.28 -5.23 -18.30
N GLY A 460 19.48 -5.08 -19.62
CA GLY A 460 20.24 -6.03 -20.45
C GLY A 460 21.70 -6.28 -20.00
N ASN A 461 22.39 -5.26 -19.49
CA ASN A 461 23.79 -5.37 -19.07
C ASN A 461 23.96 -5.92 -17.64
N ILE A 462 22.91 -5.84 -16.81
CA ILE A 462 22.90 -6.28 -15.40
C ILE A 462 22.32 -7.71 -15.27
N GLN A 463 21.60 -8.18 -16.29
CA GLN A 463 20.95 -9.50 -16.34
C GLN A 463 21.85 -10.67 -15.92
N SER A 464 23.13 -10.64 -16.27
CA SER A 464 24.06 -11.75 -15.98
C SER A 464 24.63 -11.70 -14.57
N SER A 465 24.87 -10.53 -13.98
CA SER A 465 25.47 -10.42 -12.63
C SER A 465 24.45 -10.64 -11.53
N SER A 466 23.31 -9.94 -11.56
CA SER A 466 22.32 -10.04 -10.46
C SER A 466 21.66 -11.40 -10.38
N SER A 467 21.34 -12.02 -11.52
CA SER A 467 20.81 -13.39 -11.54
C SER A 467 21.82 -14.40 -11.01
N HIS A 468 23.11 -14.20 -11.30
CA HIS A 468 24.20 -15.05 -10.81
C HIS A 468 24.42 -14.87 -9.30
N GLU A 469 24.43 -13.62 -8.81
CA GLU A 469 24.52 -13.27 -7.39
C GLU A 469 23.35 -13.82 -6.56
N ALA A 470 22.13 -13.79 -7.12
CA ALA A 470 20.99 -14.41 -6.45
C ALA A 470 21.10 -15.94 -6.47
N ALA A 471 21.50 -16.52 -7.61
CA ALA A 471 21.64 -17.96 -7.78
C ALA A 471 22.90 -18.57 -7.12
N SER A 472 23.72 -17.77 -6.41
CA SER A 472 24.85 -18.30 -5.63
C SER A 472 24.42 -18.92 -4.29
N TRP A 473 23.19 -18.66 -3.82
CA TRP A 473 22.71 -19.11 -2.51
C TRP A 473 22.02 -20.48 -2.56
N ASN A 474 22.65 -21.48 -1.94
CA ASN A 474 22.08 -22.81 -1.75
C ASN A 474 22.45 -23.38 -0.38
N VAL A 475 21.50 -23.35 0.55
CA VAL A 475 21.67 -23.94 1.89
C VAL A 475 20.39 -24.66 2.28
N LYS A 476 20.55 -25.77 3.03
CA LYS A 476 19.43 -26.59 3.51
C LYS A 476 19.09 -26.24 4.95
N GLU A 477 17.80 -26.34 5.25
CA GLU A 477 17.29 -26.13 6.60
C GLU A 477 17.97 -27.03 7.63
N ALA A 478 18.13 -28.33 7.32
CA ALA A 478 18.81 -29.28 8.21
C ALA A 478 20.25 -28.86 8.54
N THR A 479 20.95 -28.29 7.57
CA THR A 479 22.31 -27.77 7.73
C THR A 479 22.33 -26.59 8.69
N ILE A 480 21.42 -25.63 8.54
CA ILE A 480 21.34 -24.46 9.43
C ILE A 480 20.98 -24.90 10.85
N ARG A 481 19.99 -25.79 11.01
CA ARG A 481 19.58 -26.30 12.32
C ARG A 481 20.68 -27.12 13.01
N SER A 482 21.59 -27.75 12.25
CA SER A 482 22.75 -28.45 12.83
C SER A 482 23.78 -27.50 13.44
N ILE A 483 23.93 -26.31 12.88
CA ILE A 483 24.84 -25.27 13.40
C ILE A 483 24.15 -24.44 14.49
N PHE A 484 22.86 -24.18 14.31
CA PHE A 484 22.01 -23.34 15.17
C PHE A 484 20.71 -24.07 15.52
N PRO A 485 20.68 -24.91 16.57
CA PRO A 485 19.49 -25.66 16.95
C PRO A 485 18.24 -24.80 17.22
N GLY A 486 18.43 -23.57 17.71
CA GLY A 486 17.36 -22.59 17.97
C GLY A 486 17.18 -21.52 16.87
N ALA A 487 17.58 -21.80 15.63
CA ALA A 487 17.49 -20.84 14.52
C ALA A 487 16.06 -20.33 14.30
N LYS A 488 15.89 -18.99 14.34
CA LYS A 488 14.67 -18.29 13.94
C LYS A 488 14.74 -17.94 12.45
N LEU A 489 14.59 -18.96 11.60
CA LEU A 489 14.67 -18.82 10.13
C LEU A 489 13.63 -17.82 9.60
N GLY A 490 14.05 -17.01 8.62
CA GLY A 490 13.28 -15.92 8.05
C GLY A 490 13.25 -14.66 8.92
N SER A 491 13.86 -14.66 10.11
CA SER A 491 14.03 -13.44 10.91
C SER A 491 15.23 -12.65 10.42
N LEU A 492 15.01 -11.39 10.05
CA LEU A 492 16.07 -10.50 9.56
C LEU A 492 17.29 -10.42 10.50
N ALA A 493 17.08 -10.35 11.82
CA ALA A 493 18.17 -10.33 12.80
C ALA A 493 18.98 -11.62 12.79
N PHE A 494 18.31 -12.78 12.72
CA PHE A 494 18.99 -14.06 12.62
C PHE A 494 19.77 -14.14 11.30
N GLU A 495 19.16 -13.80 10.17
CA GLU A 495 19.82 -13.95 8.86
C GLU A 495 21.07 -13.09 8.72
N VAL A 496 21.07 -11.87 9.28
CA VAL A 496 22.25 -11.00 9.29
C VAL A 496 23.32 -11.54 10.25
N THR A 497 22.95 -11.89 11.48
CA THR A 497 23.92 -12.35 12.49
C THR A 497 24.48 -13.75 12.21
N ALA A 498 23.71 -14.62 11.56
CA ALA A 498 24.13 -15.97 11.19
C ALA A 498 25.33 -15.96 10.24
N LEU A 499 25.44 -14.94 9.36
CA LEU A 499 26.57 -14.76 8.44
C LEU A 499 27.88 -14.35 9.14
N GLN A 500 27.85 -14.04 10.45
CA GLN A 500 29.07 -13.88 11.24
C GLN A 500 29.76 -15.22 11.53
N ASN A 501 29.08 -16.35 11.34
CA ASN A 501 29.63 -17.68 11.57
C ASN A 501 30.28 -18.25 10.30
N PRO A 502 31.62 -18.41 10.25
CA PRO A 502 32.32 -18.88 9.06
C PRO A 502 31.90 -20.29 8.61
N LYS A 503 31.44 -21.14 9.54
CA LYS A 503 30.98 -22.51 9.22
C LYS A 503 29.72 -22.48 8.37
N LEU A 504 28.81 -21.54 8.64
CA LEU A 504 27.60 -21.38 7.84
C LEU A 504 27.95 -20.80 6.48
N VAL A 505 28.74 -19.71 6.44
CA VAL A 505 29.15 -19.04 5.20
C VAL A 505 29.72 -20.05 4.19
N ALA A 506 30.64 -20.91 4.62
CA ALA A 506 31.24 -21.95 3.78
C ALA A 506 30.23 -22.94 3.16
N GLN A 507 29.04 -23.09 3.76
CA GLN A 507 27.99 -24.03 3.33
C GLN A 507 26.84 -23.35 2.57
N THR A 508 26.87 -22.02 2.43
CA THR A 508 25.81 -21.27 1.73
C THR A 508 26.06 -21.12 0.23
N ILE A 509 27.30 -21.29 -0.22
CA ILE A 509 27.72 -21.11 -1.60
C ILE A 509 27.28 -22.32 -2.42
N ALA A 510 26.51 -22.08 -3.48
CA ALA A 510 26.10 -23.09 -4.44
C ALA A 510 27.32 -23.58 -5.25
N GLU A 511 27.42 -24.90 -5.42
CA GLU A 511 28.44 -25.48 -6.30
C GLU A 511 28.24 -25.01 -7.76
N PRO A 512 29.32 -24.64 -8.47
CA PRO A 512 29.22 -24.22 -9.86
C PRO A 512 28.53 -25.29 -10.71
N LYS A 513 27.50 -24.89 -11.48
CA LYS A 513 26.67 -25.73 -12.37
C LYS A 513 25.61 -26.61 -11.70
N THR A 514 25.51 -26.62 -10.37
CA THR A 514 24.46 -27.37 -9.68
C THR A 514 23.15 -26.57 -9.70
N LYS A 515 22.07 -27.18 -10.20
CA LYS A 515 20.73 -26.57 -10.15
C LYS A 515 20.24 -26.54 -8.70
N ILE A 516 19.93 -25.34 -8.20
CA ILE A 516 19.31 -25.16 -6.88
C ILE A 516 17.93 -25.81 -6.89
N LYS A 517 17.67 -26.71 -5.95
CA LYS A 517 16.39 -27.42 -5.76
C LYS A 517 16.17 -27.73 -4.31
N GLY A 518 14.92 -27.89 -3.87
CA GLY A 518 14.59 -28.36 -2.52
C GLY A 518 14.71 -27.27 -1.45
N LEU A 519 14.21 -26.08 -1.77
CA LEU A 519 13.99 -24.99 -0.83
C LEU A 519 12.48 -24.93 -0.52
N ASP A 520 11.95 -25.94 0.18
CA ASP A 520 10.51 -26.20 0.15
C ASP A 520 9.73 -25.59 1.34
N SER A 521 10.34 -25.47 2.52
CA SER A 521 9.68 -24.87 3.70
C SER A 521 9.56 -23.35 3.60
N ALA A 522 8.51 -22.77 4.18
CA ALA A 522 8.37 -21.30 4.29
C ALA A 522 9.60 -20.66 4.95
N ASP A 523 10.13 -21.31 5.99
CA ASP A 523 11.34 -20.91 6.72
C ASP A 523 12.54 -20.72 5.79
N ILE A 524 12.91 -21.75 5.03
CA ILE A 524 14.10 -21.68 4.17
C ILE A 524 13.88 -20.75 2.97
N VAL A 525 12.65 -20.65 2.46
CA VAL A 525 12.30 -19.70 1.38
C VAL A 525 12.53 -18.28 1.87
N CYS A 526 12.04 -17.93 3.07
CA CYS A 526 12.24 -16.59 3.66
C CYS A 526 13.72 -16.30 3.91
N SER A 527 14.47 -17.24 4.52
CA SER A 527 15.91 -17.06 4.78
C SER A 527 16.71 -16.81 3.50
N VAL A 528 16.51 -17.65 2.48
CA VAL A 528 17.23 -17.51 1.20
C VAL A 528 16.82 -16.24 0.46
N ALA A 529 15.55 -15.84 0.51
CA ALA A 529 15.11 -14.58 -0.07
C ALA A 529 15.79 -13.38 0.61
N LEU A 530 15.87 -13.37 1.95
CA LEU A 530 16.55 -12.33 2.71
C LEU A 530 18.05 -12.27 2.41
N TRP A 531 18.75 -13.40 2.37
CA TRP A 531 20.18 -13.41 2.04
C TRP A 531 20.47 -12.94 0.62
N ARG A 532 19.65 -13.34 -0.35
CA ARG A 532 19.76 -12.83 -1.73
C ARG A 532 19.52 -11.34 -1.80
N PHE A 533 18.49 -10.83 -1.10
CA PHE A 533 18.25 -9.41 -0.98
C PHE A 533 19.45 -8.68 -0.38
N LEU A 534 20.00 -9.16 0.74
CA LEU A 534 21.17 -8.57 1.40
C LEU A 534 22.41 -8.58 0.49
N HIS A 535 22.61 -9.63 -0.31
CA HIS A 535 23.67 -9.71 -1.31
C HIS A 535 23.48 -8.67 -2.42
N LEU A 536 22.29 -8.60 -3.01
CA LEU A 536 21.95 -7.66 -4.08
C LEU A 536 22.01 -6.19 -3.63
N ARG A 537 21.75 -5.95 -2.34
CA ARG A 537 21.91 -4.67 -1.66
C ARG A 537 23.32 -4.45 -1.11
N GLU A 538 24.28 -5.35 -1.34
CA GLU A 538 25.69 -5.18 -0.97
C GLU A 538 25.95 -5.09 0.55
N TYR A 539 25.03 -5.59 1.38
CA TYR A 539 25.29 -5.90 2.78
C TYR A 539 26.12 -7.17 2.93
N VAL A 540 26.07 -8.03 1.92
CA VAL A 540 26.82 -9.27 1.80
C VAL A 540 27.61 -9.24 0.49
N ASP A 541 28.83 -9.77 0.49
CA ASP A 541 29.66 -9.86 -0.70
C ASP A 541 29.50 -11.20 -1.45
N GLY A 542 30.21 -11.35 -2.56
CA GLY A 542 30.19 -12.58 -3.38
C GLY A 542 30.77 -13.82 -2.69
N LYS A 543 31.40 -13.69 -1.52
CA LYS A 543 31.84 -14.82 -0.69
C LYS A 543 30.82 -15.18 0.40
N HIS A 544 29.67 -14.50 0.40
CA HIS A 544 28.62 -14.59 1.40
C HIS A 544 29.09 -14.09 2.79
N GLU A 545 30.09 -13.21 2.83
CA GLU A 545 30.57 -12.56 4.05
C GLU A 545 29.92 -11.18 4.21
N LEU A 546 29.70 -10.75 5.45
CA LEU A 546 29.18 -9.41 5.72
C LEU A 546 30.19 -8.33 5.27
N THR A 547 29.72 -7.40 4.45
CA THR A 547 30.47 -6.20 4.09
C THR A 547 30.61 -5.25 5.28
N ILE A 548 31.31 -4.12 5.11
CA ILE A 548 31.36 -3.07 6.14
C ILE A 548 29.94 -2.60 6.54
N TRP A 549 29.03 -2.49 5.57
CA TRP A 549 27.63 -2.17 5.80
C TRP A 549 26.89 -3.31 6.49
N GLY A 550 27.13 -4.56 6.10
CA GLY A 550 26.56 -5.74 6.75
C GLY A 550 26.98 -5.88 8.22
N LYS A 551 28.25 -5.60 8.53
CA LYS A 551 28.78 -5.62 9.91
C LYS A 551 28.20 -4.50 10.76
N ALA A 552 28.06 -3.30 10.20
CA ALA A 552 27.40 -2.18 10.86
C ALA A 552 25.92 -2.48 11.16
N LEU A 553 25.21 -3.05 10.19
CA LEU A 553 23.83 -3.51 10.34
C LEU A 553 23.70 -4.57 11.44
N ALA A 554 24.57 -5.60 11.43
CA ALA A 554 24.60 -6.65 12.44
C ALA A 554 24.84 -6.09 13.86
N THR A 555 25.73 -5.10 13.97
CA THR A 555 26.04 -4.41 15.24
C THR A 555 24.83 -3.66 15.77
N ALA A 556 24.14 -2.91 14.91
CA ALA A 556 22.91 -2.19 15.28
C ALA A 556 21.80 -3.16 15.70
N MET A 557 21.56 -4.22 14.92
CA MET A 557 20.56 -5.24 15.28
C MET A 557 20.86 -5.89 16.63
N SER A 558 22.12 -6.28 16.86
CA SER A 558 22.55 -6.88 18.14
C SER A 558 22.38 -5.93 19.32
N ALA A 559 22.60 -4.63 19.11
CA ALA A 559 22.40 -3.61 20.14
C ALA A 559 20.93 -3.39 20.49
N LEU A 560 20.01 -3.63 19.55
CA LEU A 560 18.56 -3.48 19.74
C LEU A 560 17.89 -4.74 20.32
N THR A 561 18.53 -5.91 20.23
CA THR A 561 17.99 -7.21 20.69
C THR A 561 17.34 -7.15 22.08
N PRO A 562 17.94 -6.55 23.13
CA PRO A 562 17.32 -6.50 24.44
C PRO A 562 15.97 -5.76 24.44
N THR A 563 15.85 -4.68 23.66
CA THR A 563 14.60 -3.92 23.53
C THR A 563 13.52 -4.73 22.80
N VAL A 564 13.90 -5.48 21.76
CA VAL A 564 12.97 -6.35 21.03
C VAL A 564 12.46 -7.48 21.92
N GLU A 565 13.32 -8.06 22.75
CA GLU A 565 12.93 -9.13 23.69
C GLU A 565 12.02 -8.62 24.81
N MET A 566 12.19 -7.38 25.25
CA MET A 566 11.29 -6.74 26.22
C MET A 566 9.94 -6.33 25.63
N HIS A 567 9.87 -6.08 24.32
CA HIS A 567 8.68 -5.60 23.62
C HIS A 567 8.32 -6.45 22.39
N PRO A 568 8.00 -7.75 22.56
CA PRO A 568 7.68 -8.65 21.46
C PRO A 568 6.40 -8.27 20.70
N GLU A 569 5.52 -7.47 21.31
CA GLU A 569 4.28 -6.97 20.72
C GLU A 569 4.51 -5.91 19.63
N ILE A 570 5.72 -5.35 19.53
CA ILE A 570 6.06 -4.31 18.56
C ILE A 570 6.75 -4.96 17.37
N PRO A 571 6.05 -5.13 16.23
CA PRO A 571 6.63 -5.75 15.06
C PRO A 571 7.67 -4.83 14.40
N ASN A 572 8.50 -5.43 13.54
CA ASN A 572 9.30 -4.73 12.53
C ASN A 572 10.44 -3.82 13.05
N LEU A 573 10.83 -3.89 14.32
CA LEU A 573 11.97 -3.11 14.85
C LEU A 573 13.29 -3.36 14.09
N TYR A 574 13.59 -4.61 13.74
CA TYR A 574 14.77 -4.93 12.94
C TYR A 574 14.67 -4.45 11.48
N GLU A 575 13.46 -4.42 10.93
CA GLU A 575 13.21 -3.85 9.60
C GLU A 575 13.43 -2.33 9.62
N SER A 576 13.00 -1.64 10.68
CA SER A 576 13.28 -0.20 10.86
C SER A 576 14.77 0.09 10.89
N ILE A 577 15.60 -0.80 11.48
CA ILE A 577 17.06 -0.67 11.43
C ILE A 577 17.57 -0.80 9.98
N LEU A 578 17.09 -1.79 9.23
CA LEU A 578 17.48 -1.98 7.82
C LEU A 578 17.09 -0.77 6.95
N ILE A 579 15.86 -0.24 7.11
CA ILE A 579 15.44 0.98 6.41
C ILE A 579 16.29 2.18 6.81
N ALA A 580 16.61 2.36 8.09
CA ALA A 580 17.48 3.44 8.53
C ALA A 580 18.86 3.37 7.86
N PHE A 581 19.46 2.18 7.76
CA PHE A 581 20.72 1.98 7.06
C PHE A 581 20.62 2.26 5.55
N GLU A 582 19.54 1.85 4.90
CA GLU A 582 19.29 2.19 3.50
C GLU A 582 19.17 3.72 3.30
N LEU A 583 18.47 4.41 4.20
CA LEU A 583 18.36 5.87 4.18
C LEU A 583 19.70 6.56 4.45
N ILE A 584 20.55 6.01 5.33
CA ILE A 584 21.91 6.52 5.56
C ILE A 584 22.76 6.35 4.29
N ARG A 585 22.67 5.21 3.60
CA ARG A 585 23.41 4.96 2.34
C ARG A 585 22.99 5.89 1.21
N PHE A 586 21.74 6.31 1.19
CA PHE A 586 21.24 7.33 0.26
C PHE A 586 21.44 8.77 0.73
N GLU A 587 22.08 8.98 1.89
CA GLU A 587 22.29 10.28 2.52
C GLU A 587 20.99 11.03 2.88
N LEU A 588 19.91 10.30 3.19
CA LEU A 588 18.59 10.86 3.49
C LEU A 588 18.32 10.98 5.00
N LEU A 589 18.82 10.04 5.81
CA LEU A 589 18.72 10.09 7.27
C LEU A 589 19.85 10.96 7.85
N ASN A 590 19.65 12.27 7.79
CA ASN A 590 20.60 13.30 8.24
C ASN A 590 19.88 14.44 8.99
N SER A 591 20.60 15.50 9.38
CA SER A 591 20.03 16.74 9.95
C SER A 591 20.24 18.00 9.08
N ARG A 592 20.74 17.83 7.85
CA ARG A 592 21.15 18.90 6.91
C ARG A 592 19.95 19.50 6.16
N ASN A 593 19.03 18.66 5.71
CA ASN A 593 17.94 19.06 4.82
C ASN A 593 16.75 19.61 5.64
N ARG A 594 16.94 20.80 6.20
CA ARG A 594 15.97 21.51 7.05
C ARG A 594 15.12 22.42 6.16
N HIS A 595 14.07 21.88 5.56
CA HIS A 595 13.16 22.64 4.69
C HIS A 595 12.30 23.59 5.55
N GLU A 596 12.83 24.78 5.88
CA GLU A 596 12.21 25.76 6.80
C GLU A 596 10.81 26.18 6.35
N GLU A 597 10.59 26.26 5.04
CA GLU A 597 9.32 26.59 4.40
C GLU A 597 8.19 25.59 4.69
N LEU A 598 8.52 24.36 5.09
CA LEU A 598 7.54 23.31 5.39
C LEU A 598 7.05 23.32 6.84
N HIS A 599 7.61 24.17 7.70
CA HIS A 599 7.32 24.25 9.14
C HIS A 599 7.50 22.91 9.89
N GLY A 600 7.37 22.92 11.22
CA GLY A 600 7.49 21.70 12.04
C GLY A 600 8.94 21.23 12.29
N LEU A 601 9.92 22.11 12.09
CA LEU A 601 11.30 21.91 12.57
C LEU A 601 11.39 22.09 14.10
N PRO A 602 12.45 21.54 14.74
CA PRO A 602 12.75 21.80 16.15
C PRO A 602 13.00 23.30 16.40
N ILE A 603 12.47 23.81 17.50
CA ILE A 603 12.43 25.26 17.79
C ILE A 603 13.34 25.62 18.96
N ASN A 604 13.48 24.72 19.95
CA ASN A 604 14.16 25.00 21.20
C ASN A 604 15.60 24.44 21.26
N GLY A 605 16.45 25.11 22.03
CA GLY A 605 17.85 24.72 22.23
C GLY A 605 18.85 25.37 21.26
N THR A 606 20.12 24.95 21.37
CA THR A 606 21.20 25.36 20.46
C THR A 606 21.00 24.78 19.05
N GLU A 607 21.75 25.25 18.05
CA GLU A 607 21.69 24.67 16.70
C GLU A 607 22.13 23.19 16.64
N ASP A 608 22.98 22.78 17.58
CA ASP A 608 23.36 21.39 17.78
C ASP A 608 22.21 20.57 18.39
N ASP A 609 21.50 21.14 19.37
CA ASP A 609 20.29 20.53 19.94
C ASP A 609 19.22 20.34 18.87
N LYS A 610 18.94 21.38 18.07
CA LYS A 610 17.97 21.31 16.97
C LYS A 610 18.35 20.26 15.93
N SER A 611 19.65 20.12 15.62
CA SER A 611 20.14 19.06 14.73
C SER A 611 19.84 17.67 15.29
N ALA A 612 20.12 17.47 16.57
CA ALA A 612 19.91 16.20 17.25
C ALA A 612 18.42 15.85 17.32
N VAL A 613 17.55 16.79 17.72
CA VAL A 613 16.09 16.58 17.75
C VAL A 613 15.54 16.25 16.36
N LEU A 614 16.05 16.91 15.31
CA LEU A 614 15.62 16.61 13.94
C LEU A 614 16.02 15.18 13.53
N LEU A 615 17.23 14.75 13.84
CA LEU A 615 17.68 13.39 13.53
C LEU A 615 16.90 12.34 14.32
N ILE A 616 16.67 12.58 15.62
CA ILE A 616 15.86 11.69 16.49
C ILE A 616 14.43 11.58 15.96
N SER A 617 13.80 12.71 15.61
CA SER A 617 12.42 12.71 15.11
C SER A 617 12.28 12.00 13.75
N ARG A 618 13.27 12.14 12.86
CA ARG A 618 13.35 11.33 11.63
C ARG A 618 13.50 9.84 11.91
N CYS A 619 14.34 9.45 12.89
CA CYS A 619 14.44 8.06 13.30
C CYS A 619 13.12 7.53 13.88
N ALA A 620 12.44 8.35 14.68
CA ALA A 620 11.13 8.03 15.26
C ALA A 620 10.04 7.84 14.20
N THR A 621 10.09 8.53 13.05
CA THR A 621 9.19 8.31 11.90
C THR A 621 9.35 6.91 11.27
N LEU A 622 10.44 6.20 11.55
CA LEU A 622 10.63 4.81 11.09
C LEU A 622 9.99 3.78 12.03
N LEU A 623 9.37 4.24 13.12
CA LEU A 623 8.72 3.45 14.16
C LEU A 623 7.26 3.88 14.26
N LYS A 624 6.44 3.10 14.97
CA LYS A 624 5.00 3.34 15.10
C LYS A 624 4.65 3.86 16.49
N LEU A 625 3.78 4.88 16.56
CA LEU A 625 3.15 5.31 17.81
C LEU A 625 2.04 4.30 18.16
N ARG A 626 2.09 3.72 19.36
CA ARG A 626 0.97 2.90 19.85
C ARG A 626 -0.17 3.84 20.22
N HIS A 627 -1.28 3.75 19.49
CA HIS A 627 -2.40 4.68 19.59
C HIS A 627 -3.71 3.91 19.70
N GLU A 628 -4.66 4.44 20.47
CA GLU A 628 -6.03 3.91 20.54
C GLU A 628 -6.74 4.01 19.18
N ALA A 629 -7.86 3.31 19.01
CA ALA A 629 -8.67 3.39 17.78
C ALA A 629 -9.55 4.65 17.75
N ASN A 630 -8.88 5.78 17.92
CA ASN A 630 -9.42 7.14 17.88
C ASN A 630 -8.62 7.93 16.86
N GLY A 631 -9.19 9.02 16.34
CA GLY A 631 -8.46 9.91 15.44
C GLY A 631 -7.26 10.56 16.14
N TYR A 632 -6.13 10.65 15.44
CA TYR A 632 -4.94 11.35 15.94
C TYR A 632 -5.30 12.79 16.36
N THR A 633 -4.84 13.16 17.56
CA THR A 633 -4.94 14.51 18.10
C THR A 633 -3.54 14.94 18.52
N GLY A 634 -3.03 15.99 17.90
CA GLY A 634 -1.71 16.52 18.16
C GLY A 634 -1.24 17.50 17.10
N PRO A 635 -0.03 18.04 17.23
CA PRO A 635 0.56 18.89 16.20
C PRO A 635 0.80 18.11 14.90
N LEU A 636 0.95 18.84 13.80
CA LEU A 636 1.33 18.33 12.47
C LEU A 636 2.70 18.85 12.06
N SER A 637 3.42 18.08 11.24
CA SER A 637 4.73 18.47 10.68
C SER A 637 4.85 18.05 9.22
N LYS A 638 4.79 19.02 8.30
CA LYS A 638 5.01 18.75 6.86
C LYS A 638 6.47 18.34 6.60
N ASN A 639 7.44 18.85 7.38
CA ASN A 639 8.83 18.39 7.33
C ASN A 639 8.98 16.87 7.55
N LEU A 640 8.29 16.32 8.56
CA LEU A 640 8.34 14.88 8.83
C LEU A 640 7.54 14.08 7.80
N LEU A 641 6.46 14.64 7.25
CA LEU A 641 5.72 14.04 6.14
C LEU A 641 6.58 13.93 4.87
N THR A 642 7.35 14.97 4.53
CA THR A 642 8.31 14.93 3.42
C THR A 642 9.42 13.90 3.65
N PHE A 643 9.90 13.76 4.89
CA PHE A 643 10.84 12.68 5.23
C PHE A 643 10.19 11.30 5.11
N HIS A 644 8.94 11.15 5.51
CA HIS A 644 8.18 9.91 5.33
C HIS A 644 8.09 9.52 3.85
N SER A 645 7.79 10.44 2.94
CA SER A 645 7.77 10.19 1.49
C SER A 645 9.12 9.67 0.94
N LEU A 646 10.25 10.17 1.47
CA LEU A 646 11.58 9.63 1.15
C LEU A 646 11.75 8.20 1.67
N SER A 647 11.33 7.93 2.91
CA SER A 647 11.42 6.60 3.53
C SER A 647 10.54 5.57 2.82
N GLN A 648 9.34 5.96 2.42
CA GLN A 648 8.40 5.13 1.68
C GLN A 648 8.97 4.75 0.31
N ALA A 649 9.51 5.70 -0.45
CA ALA A 649 10.11 5.41 -1.76
C ALA A 649 11.27 4.38 -1.67
N VAL A 650 12.08 4.45 -0.61
CA VAL A 650 13.15 3.47 -0.34
C VAL A 650 12.57 2.11 0.06
N ARG A 651 11.53 2.09 0.92
CA ARG A 651 10.86 0.84 1.34
C ARG A 651 10.25 0.12 0.16
N GLU A 652 9.48 0.82 -0.67
CA GLU A 652 8.81 0.27 -1.84
C GLU A 652 9.82 -0.32 -2.83
N ALA A 653 10.91 0.39 -3.13
CA ALA A 653 11.93 -0.11 -4.06
C ALA A 653 12.65 -1.36 -3.52
N ASN A 654 12.83 -1.47 -2.21
CA ASN A 654 13.37 -2.66 -1.57
C ASN A 654 12.37 -3.82 -1.53
N ARG A 655 11.07 -3.53 -1.34
CA ARG A 655 9.99 -4.52 -1.45
C ARG A 655 9.90 -5.09 -2.86
N ASP A 656 9.96 -4.25 -3.88
CA ASP A 656 9.94 -4.64 -5.29
C ASP A 656 11.08 -5.65 -5.63
N LEU A 657 12.29 -5.38 -5.13
CA LEU A 657 13.43 -6.28 -5.28
C LEU A 657 13.20 -7.62 -4.56
N LEU A 658 12.69 -7.58 -3.33
CA LEU A 658 12.50 -8.76 -2.51
C LEU A 658 11.40 -9.69 -3.06
N GLU A 659 10.28 -9.13 -3.51
CA GLU A 659 9.22 -9.87 -4.19
C GLU A 659 9.70 -10.47 -5.50
N THR A 660 10.57 -9.77 -6.23
CA THR A 660 11.19 -10.29 -7.44
C THR A 660 12.14 -11.46 -7.14
N VAL A 661 12.94 -11.38 -6.07
CA VAL A 661 13.76 -12.51 -5.61
C VAL A 661 12.90 -13.74 -5.35
N LEU A 662 11.76 -13.56 -4.66
CA LEU A 662 10.79 -14.64 -4.45
C LEU A 662 10.24 -15.18 -5.77
N ALA A 663 9.68 -14.31 -6.62
CA ALA A 663 9.12 -14.73 -7.91
C ALA A 663 10.12 -15.56 -8.72
N THR A 664 11.37 -15.12 -8.80
CA THR A 664 12.43 -15.82 -9.54
C THR A 664 12.81 -17.15 -8.91
N MET A 665 12.75 -17.31 -7.57
CA MET A 665 12.93 -18.61 -6.91
C MET A 665 11.89 -19.63 -7.39
N PHE A 666 10.64 -19.23 -7.49
CA PHE A 666 9.54 -20.10 -7.91
C PHE A 666 9.51 -20.36 -9.42
N LEU A 667 9.69 -19.32 -10.23
CA LEU A 667 9.79 -19.44 -11.70
C LEU A 667 10.93 -20.39 -12.10
N CYS A 668 12.07 -20.31 -11.42
CA CYS A 668 13.22 -21.19 -11.65
C CYS A 668 13.09 -22.59 -11.02
N ALA A 669 11.93 -22.93 -10.44
CA ALA A 669 11.64 -24.22 -9.80
C ALA A 669 12.64 -24.59 -8.68
N GLN A 670 13.09 -23.61 -7.91
CA GLN A 670 13.99 -23.82 -6.76
C GLN A 670 13.24 -24.30 -5.51
N SER A 671 11.93 -24.00 -5.45
CA SER A 671 10.98 -24.37 -4.40
C SER A 671 9.76 -25.09 -5.00
N LYS A 672 9.03 -25.85 -4.17
CA LYS A 672 7.75 -26.46 -4.54
C LYS A 672 6.73 -25.37 -4.94
N ARG A 673 6.11 -25.53 -6.12
CA ARG A 673 5.08 -24.64 -6.67
C ARG A 673 3.65 -24.94 -6.18
N ASP A 674 3.42 -26.15 -5.69
CA ASP A 674 2.13 -26.54 -5.13
C ASP A 674 2.18 -26.35 -3.60
N ARG A 675 1.56 -25.28 -3.11
CA ARG A 675 1.61 -24.86 -1.69
C ARG A 675 0.47 -23.91 -1.33
N GLU A 676 0.18 -23.83 -0.03
CA GLU A 676 -0.93 -23.02 0.50
C GLU A 676 -0.46 -21.79 1.30
N ASP A 677 0.79 -21.79 1.75
CA ASP A 677 1.47 -20.83 2.64
C ASP A 677 2.08 -19.61 1.92
N TYR A 678 1.67 -19.31 0.68
CA TYR A 678 2.17 -18.18 -0.12
C TYR A 678 2.08 -16.83 0.58
N LEU A 679 0.90 -16.54 1.15
CA LEU A 679 0.65 -15.29 1.87
C LEU A 679 1.49 -15.20 3.15
N GLU A 680 1.70 -16.32 3.85
CA GLU A 680 2.56 -16.37 5.05
C GLU A 680 4.00 -15.97 4.68
N ILE A 681 4.56 -16.53 3.61
CA ILE A 681 5.90 -16.21 3.13
C ILE A 681 6.03 -14.72 2.81
N SER A 682 5.08 -14.16 2.08
CA SER A 682 5.07 -12.75 1.69
C SER A 682 5.01 -11.79 2.90
N HIS A 683 4.24 -12.15 3.94
CA HIS A 683 4.06 -11.34 5.16
C HIS A 683 5.19 -11.49 6.18
N ARG A 684 5.97 -12.58 6.14
CA ARG A 684 7.16 -12.75 6.99
C ARG A 684 8.35 -11.92 6.51
N LEU A 685 8.33 -11.51 5.26
CA LEU A 685 9.37 -10.68 4.66
C LEU A 685 9.14 -9.20 4.96
N PRO A 686 10.23 -8.41 5.09
CA PRO A 686 10.12 -7.00 5.40
C PRO A 686 9.44 -6.18 4.30
N PHE A 687 9.16 -4.92 4.65
CA PHE A 687 8.72 -3.83 3.77
C PHE A 687 7.25 -3.91 3.36
N THR A 688 6.43 -4.61 4.15
CA THR A 688 5.00 -4.79 3.88
C THR A 688 4.13 -3.62 4.36
N SER A 689 4.58 -2.87 5.37
CA SER A 689 3.81 -1.76 5.96
C SER A 689 4.69 -0.55 6.23
N ASP A 690 4.16 0.64 5.96
CA ASP A 690 4.80 1.91 6.30
C ASP A 690 4.29 2.46 7.64
N PRO A 691 5.18 2.83 8.58
CA PRO A 691 4.79 3.61 9.75
C PRO A 691 4.36 5.02 9.37
N ASP A 692 3.36 5.56 10.07
CA ASP A 692 2.98 6.97 9.98
C ASP A 692 4.00 7.90 10.67
N VAL A 693 3.83 9.21 10.50
CA VAL A 693 4.74 10.20 11.11
C VAL A 693 4.44 10.52 12.58
N ALA A 694 3.39 9.94 13.19
CA ALA A 694 2.87 10.39 14.48
C ALA A 694 3.89 10.26 15.60
N LEU A 695 4.66 9.16 15.65
CA LEU A 695 5.71 9.02 16.67
C LEU A 695 6.82 10.06 16.46
N GLY A 696 7.22 10.31 15.21
CA GLY A 696 8.19 11.35 14.88
C GLY A 696 7.76 12.73 15.39
N ILE A 697 6.50 13.08 15.18
CA ILE A 697 5.92 14.33 15.67
C ILE A 697 5.86 14.36 17.20
N ALA A 698 5.40 13.28 17.83
CA ALA A 698 5.27 13.19 19.28
C ALA A 698 6.63 13.33 19.98
N VAL A 699 7.65 12.60 19.51
CA VAL A 699 9.02 12.67 20.03
C VAL A 699 9.62 14.05 19.82
N LYS A 700 9.47 14.63 18.61
CA LYS A 700 9.91 16.01 18.31
C LYS A 700 9.30 17.00 19.30
N THR A 701 7.99 16.92 19.48
CA THR A 701 7.22 17.87 20.31
C THR A 701 7.60 17.72 21.78
N PHE A 702 7.77 16.50 22.27
CA PHE A 702 8.25 16.23 23.62
C PHE A 702 9.63 16.86 23.86
N LEU A 703 10.58 16.62 22.95
CA LEU A 703 11.94 17.14 23.08
C LEU A 703 12.03 18.67 22.96
N ASP A 704 11.18 19.30 22.15
CA ASP A 704 11.08 20.76 22.11
C ASP A 704 10.53 21.33 23.43
N GLU A 705 9.59 20.65 24.08
CA GLU A 705 9.01 21.10 25.35
C GLU A 705 9.96 20.92 26.55
N LEU A 706 11.10 20.22 26.37
CA LEU A 706 12.12 20.09 27.41
C LEU A 706 13.02 21.34 27.45
N PRO A 707 13.20 21.99 28.62
CA PRO A 707 14.17 23.06 28.78
C PRO A 707 15.60 22.59 28.45
N SER A 708 16.42 23.51 27.92
CA SER A 708 17.83 23.25 27.59
C SER A 708 18.68 22.83 28.80
N VAL A 709 18.27 23.26 29.99
CA VAL A 709 18.79 22.79 31.28
C VAL A 709 17.59 22.41 32.12
N SER A 710 17.42 21.11 32.38
CA SER A 710 16.33 20.59 33.22
C SER A 710 16.86 19.53 34.18
N THR A 711 16.33 19.57 35.41
CA THR A 711 16.64 18.54 36.42
C THR A 711 15.99 17.21 36.05
N LEU A 712 16.38 16.10 36.70
CA LEU A 712 15.74 14.81 36.47
C LEU A 712 14.25 14.85 36.85
N GLU A 713 13.92 15.51 37.96
CA GLU A 713 12.55 15.66 38.47
C GLU A 713 11.68 16.44 37.48
N GLU A 714 12.15 17.58 36.97
CA GLU A 714 11.41 18.38 35.97
C GLU A 714 11.13 17.58 34.68
N ARG A 715 12.08 16.74 34.26
CA ARG A 715 11.91 15.88 33.08
C ARG A 715 10.90 14.77 33.33
N GLN A 716 10.88 14.19 34.54
CA GLN A 716 9.91 13.17 34.94
C GLN A 716 8.50 13.75 35.07
N ASP A 717 8.35 14.93 35.67
CA ASP A 717 7.07 15.63 35.76
C ASP A 717 6.52 15.96 34.37
N ARG A 718 7.38 16.43 33.46
CA ARG A 718 7.01 16.71 32.07
C ARG A 718 6.58 15.46 31.31
N ALA A 719 7.29 14.35 31.53
CA ALA A 719 6.97 13.05 30.93
C ALA A 719 5.58 12.55 31.34
N LEU A 720 5.13 12.88 32.55
CA LEU A 720 3.79 12.52 33.04
C LEU A 720 2.68 13.42 32.44
N ASP A 721 2.92 14.72 32.30
CA ASP A 721 1.92 15.69 31.79
C ASP A 721 1.80 15.70 30.25
N PHE A 722 2.88 15.38 29.53
CA PHE A 722 2.95 15.52 28.08
C PHE A 722 1.87 14.72 27.31
N PRO A 723 1.64 13.41 27.57
CA PRO A 723 0.71 12.62 26.78
C PRO A 723 -0.71 13.20 26.80
N THR A 724 -1.21 13.57 27.98
CA THR A 724 -2.57 14.13 28.14
C THR A 724 -2.78 15.43 27.38
N LYS A 725 -1.72 16.20 27.13
CA LYS A 725 -1.80 17.51 26.49
C LYS A 725 -1.61 17.46 24.97
N PHE A 726 -0.72 16.60 24.48
CA PHE A 726 -0.29 16.63 23.08
C PHE A 726 -0.61 15.37 22.29
N VAL A 727 -0.74 14.21 22.94
CA VAL A 727 -1.05 12.91 22.31
C VAL A 727 -1.96 12.08 23.22
N PRO A 728 -3.18 12.57 23.53
CA PRO A 728 -4.01 12.04 24.62
C PRO A 728 -4.48 10.59 24.43
N PHE A 729 -4.43 10.08 23.19
CA PHE A 729 -4.83 8.73 22.82
C PHE A 729 -3.63 7.80 22.55
N ALA A 730 -2.42 8.21 22.91
CA ALA A 730 -1.27 7.31 22.91
C ALA A 730 -1.43 6.26 24.03
N ILE A 731 -1.24 4.99 23.70
CA ILE A 731 -1.39 3.87 24.63
C ILE A 731 -0.27 3.89 25.68
N ASP A 732 0.97 4.08 25.24
CA ASP A 732 2.14 4.16 26.11
C ASP A 732 3.27 4.95 25.41
N PHE A 733 3.11 6.28 25.41
CA PHE A 733 4.08 7.19 24.79
C PHE A 733 5.47 7.07 25.42
N MET A 734 5.56 6.85 26.73
CA MET A 734 6.85 6.79 27.42
C MET A 734 7.62 5.51 27.09
N GLY A 735 6.93 4.38 26.95
CA GLY A 735 7.51 3.17 26.37
C GLY A 735 7.99 3.40 24.94
N ASP A 736 7.16 4.02 24.10
CA ASP A 736 7.49 4.32 22.70
C ASP A 736 8.72 5.23 22.58
N LEU A 737 8.84 6.23 23.46
CA LEU A 737 10.00 7.11 23.55
C LEU A 737 11.28 6.35 23.95
N LYS A 738 11.19 5.45 24.94
CA LYS A 738 12.33 4.62 25.37
C LYS A 738 12.80 3.69 24.25
N ILE A 739 11.85 3.09 23.52
CA ILE A 739 12.13 2.26 22.35
C ILE A 739 12.80 3.10 21.25
N CYS A 740 12.30 4.31 20.99
CA CYS A 740 12.91 5.24 20.06
C CYS A 740 14.35 5.58 20.44
N PHE A 741 14.64 5.90 21.71
CA PHE A 741 16.01 6.17 22.15
C PHE A 741 16.91 4.94 22.02
N ALA A 742 16.43 3.74 22.38
CA ALA A 742 17.19 2.51 22.19
C ALA A 742 17.45 2.22 20.70
N PHE A 743 16.50 2.54 19.83
CA PHE A 743 16.63 2.44 18.38
C PHE A 743 17.69 3.41 17.83
N VAL A 744 17.65 4.68 18.22
CA VAL A 744 18.67 5.67 17.83
C VAL A 744 20.06 5.27 18.34
N GLU A 745 20.14 4.75 19.57
CA GLU A 745 21.37 4.24 20.15
C GLU A 745 21.95 3.04 19.39
N ALA A 746 21.09 2.12 18.98
CA ALA A 746 21.48 0.99 18.14
C ALA A 746 22.04 1.45 16.78
N LEU A 747 21.38 2.43 16.14
CA LEU A 747 21.86 3.04 14.90
C LEU A 747 23.21 3.74 15.11
N TYR A 748 23.36 4.51 16.18
CA TYR A 748 24.63 5.15 16.53
C TYR A 748 25.77 4.13 16.63
N LYS A 749 25.57 3.04 17.37
CA LYS A 749 26.58 1.97 17.52
C LYS A 749 26.97 1.36 16.17
N GLY A 750 26.00 1.11 15.29
CA GLY A 750 26.28 0.61 13.95
C GLY A 750 27.00 1.63 13.06
N VAL A 751 26.56 2.88 13.04
CA VAL A 751 27.21 3.96 12.27
C VAL A 751 28.66 4.18 12.72
N LYS A 752 28.94 4.02 14.02
CA LYS A 752 30.29 4.14 14.58
C LYS A 752 31.28 3.09 14.07
N THR A 753 30.81 1.94 13.58
CA THR A 753 31.69 0.92 12.98
C THR A 753 32.11 1.25 11.54
N LEU A 754 31.59 2.33 10.95
CA LEU A 754 31.87 2.75 9.59
C LEU A 754 33.07 3.72 9.58
N ASP A 755 34.29 3.16 9.42
CA ASP A 755 35.58 3.87 9.49
C ASP A 755 35.68 5.08 8.54
N GLN A 756 36.44 6.11 8.94
CA GLN A 756 36.61 7.37 8.21
C GLN A 756 37.22 7.21 6.82
N ASP A 757 38.14 6.27 6.64
CA ASP A 757 38.93 6.12 5.41
C ASP A 757 38.26 5.20 4.36
N SER A 758 37.26 4.42 4.74
CA SER A 758 36.70 3.33 3.92
C SER A 758 35.20 3.44 3.63
N THR A 759 34.50 4.43 4.21
CA THR A 759 33.04 4.59 4.04
C THR A 759 32.63 5.98 3.55
N PRO A 760 31.57 6.07 2.71
CA PRO A 760 31.13 7.31 2.08
C PRO A 760 30.25 8.21 2.98
N ILE A 761 30.15 7.96 4.29
CA ILE A 761 29.39 8.85 5.17
C ILE A 761 30.17 10.15 5.37
N ALA A 762 29.54 11.28 5.07
CA ALA A 762 30.12 12.60 5.27
C ALA A 762 30.53 12.81 6.74
N THR A 763 31.71 13.38 6.98
CA THR A 763 32.23 13.66 8.34
C THR A 763 31.25 14.48 9.18
N ILE A 764 30.49 15.38 8.55
CA ILE A 764 29.46 16.21 9.19
C ILE A 764 28.35 15.34 9.79
N ASP A 765 27.91 14.31 9.07
CA ASP A 765 26.84 13.44 9.54
C ASP A 765 27.33 12.57 10.72
N ARG A 766 28.57 12.07 10.68
CA ARG A 766 29.16 11.35 11.83
C ARG A 766 29.19 12.21 13.10
N ASN A 767 29.67 13.45 12.98
CA ASN A 767 29.69 14.39 14.11
C ASN A 767 28.27 14.65 14.64
N THR A 768 27.27 14.67 13.75
CA THR A 768 25.86 14.83 14.14
C THR A 768 25.37 13.63 14.95
N TRP A 769 25.72 12.40 14.54
CA TRP A 769 25.40 11.19 15.29
C TRP A 769 26.03 11.19 16.69
N ASP A 770 27.31 11.57 16.83
CA ASP A 770 27.97 11.70 18.15
C ASP A 770 27.30 12.74 19.05
N LYS A 771 26.92 13.89 18.49
CA LYS A 771 26.18 14.94 19.23
C LYS A 771 24.79 14.46 19.64
N THR A 772 24.11 13.72 18.77
CA THR A 772 22.78 13.17 19.02
C THR A 772 22.79 12.13 20.13
N HIS A 773 23.80 11.26 20.16
CA HIS A 773 24.02 10.31 21.25
C HIS A 773 24.19 11.04 22.60
N LYS A 774 25.07 12.04 22.67
CA LYS A 774 25.24 12.87 23.87
C LYS A 774 23.97 13.62 24.27
N TYR A 775 23.19 14.07 23.29
CA TYR A 775 21.91 14.74 23.49
C TYR A 775 20.90 13.80 24.18
N ILE A 776 20.85 12.53 23.78
CA ILE A 776 19.99 11.51 24.40
C ILE A 776 20.48 11.21 25.82
N GLU A 777 21.78 10.98 26.01
CA GLU A 777 22.36 10.65 27.32
C GLU A 777 22.03 11.72 28.39
N SER A 778 22.05 13.01 28.02
CA SER A 778 21.73 14.09 28.94
C SER A 778 20.23 14.20 29.27
N ARG A 779 19.37 13.53 28.50
CA ARG A 779 17.91 13.66 28.56
C ARG A 779 17.18 12.36 28.92
N THR A 780 17.90 11.24 29.05
CA THR A 780 17.37 9.97 29.57
C THR A 780 16.73 10.17 30.95
N LEU A 781 15.49 9.67 31.09
CA LEU A 781 14.61 9.81 32.26
C LEU A 781 14.87 8.81 33.38
#